data_AF-A0AAV8WHA2-F1
#
_entry.id   AF-A0AAV8WHA2-F1
#
_cell.length_a   1.000
_cell.length_b   1.000
_cell.length_c   1.000
_cell.angle_alpha   90.00
_cell.angle_beta   90.00
_cell.angle_gamma   90.00
#
_symmetry.space_group_name_H-M   'P 1'
#
loop_
_entity.id
_entity.type
_entity.pdbx_description
1 polymer ?
#
loop_
_entity_poly.entity_id
_entity_poly.type
_entity_poly.pdbx_seq_one_letter_code
_entity_poly.pdbx_strand_id
1 'polypeptide(L)'
;MTQYLTRTQFHLPARKMKTVLLTIVCSLAAVALAQKNNNFEPGRNTIVHLFEWKWSDIASECENFLGPKGYAGVQISPPNENEVINQDGGRPWWERYQPVSYDLNTRSGDESALADMISRCNAAGVKIYVDAVFNHMAAIGGTGTGGHDCDPGSKSYPAVPYGSGDFHTSCTVNNYNDAENVRNCELVGLPDLDQSKDYVREQIVGFLNHCVDLGVAGFRVDAAKHMYPADLEAIYGAVKDLPSGGRPFFYQEVIDLGGEAVSKDEYTDFGTVLEFKFGTELGNAFQGNNALKYLKTWGPEWGLLDGTDAVVFIDNHDNQRSGSSAILTYKNAKPYKMAIAFMLAHPYGTTRVMSSFAFDDNDQGPPSDEAGNIIGASINDDGTCGNGWVCEHRWRQIYNMVGFRNAVAGTDVTNWWDNDDNQIAFGRGEKGFIAFTLDGDINQSLPTSLPAGTYCDVISGGLEGGSCTGKSVTVDDGGNAAISLSSGEDDGVLAIHVNAKLLTAVLTQKNNNFVAGRNTIVHLFEWKWEDIAAECEHFLGPKGYAGVQISPPNENEIIIHDGSRPWWERYQPVSYELNTRSGDEAALADMISRCNAVGVRIYVDAVFNHMSAVGGKGTAGHDCDPDSKEYPAVPYGSNDFHKSCTISNYSDAENVRNCELGSLKDLDQSQDYVRDKIVEFLNHCVDLGVAGFRIDAAKHMWPEDLKAIYGAVKDLNTDHGFARGARPFFYQEVIDFGMLLCPIVNLTNPTMVLLQVVKPSAKKEYISFGTVLEFKYGAEVGNAFRGNNPLKYFKNWGPEWGLLDGTDAVAFVNNHDNERSDSDIILTYKQPKLYKMAVAFMLAHPYGTTNMISSYEFSDNDQGPPSDEAGNIIGASIKDDGTCGNGWVCEHRWRQIFNMVGFRNAVAGTGVTNWWDNDGNQIAFGRGNKGFIAFTLDGDIKQSLPTSLPAGIYCDVISGSLVDGSCSGKSVVVDDSGKAAISLSSSEDDGVVAIHVKAKI
;
A
#
# COMPACT_ATOMS: atom_id res chain seq x y z
N MET A 1 -36.28 73.26 21.36
CA MET A 1 -36.54 72.06 20.54
C MET A 1 -35.36 71.13 20.72
N THR A 2 -35.36 70.32 21.78
CA THR A 2 -34.24 69.42 22.09
C THR A 2 -34.67 68.37 23.10
N GLN A 3 -34.44 67.10 22.80
CA GLN A 3 -34.53 65.95 23.73
C GLN A 3 -33.56 64.85 23.28
N TYR A 4 -33.19 63.98 24.24
CA TYR A 4 -32.37 62.76 24.21
C TYR A 4 -30.91 62.85 24.70
N LEU A 5 -30.67 62.19 25.84
CA LEU A 5 -29.53 61.30 26.14
C LEU A 5 -29.66 60.73 27.57
N THR A 6 -29.70 59.40 27.70
CA THR A 6 -29.02 58.65 28.78
C THR A 6 -28.97 57.12 28.54
N ARG A 7 -27.73 56.62 28.41
CA ARG A 7 -27.11 55.33 28.77
C ARG A 7 -27.95 54.06 29.01
N THR A 8 -27.54 52.98 28.32
CA THR A 8 -27.46 51.60 28.84
C THR A 8 -26.16 50.94 28.38
N GLN A 9 -25.30 50.54 29.32
CA GLN A 9 -24.09 49.73 29.10
C GLN A 9 -24.46 48.24 29.17
N PHE A 10 -24.10 47.44 28.16
CA PHE A 10 -24.07 45.98 28.28
C PHE A 10 -22.64 45.53 28.60
N HIS A 11 -22.45 44.93 29.78
CA HIS A 11 -21.25 44.20 30.16
C HIS A 11 -21.40 42.73 29.75
N LEU A 12 -20.58 42.25 28.81
CA LEU A 12 -20.32 40.82 28.62
C LEU A 12 -19.15 40.40 29.52
N PRO A 13 -19.19 39.23 30.18
CA PRO A 13 -18.14 38.81 31.10
C PRO A 13 -16.85 38.48 30.31
N ALA A 14 -15.71 38.98 30.80
CA ALA A 14 -14.37 38.86 30.18
C ALA A 14 -13.95 37.42 29.79
N ARG A 15 -14.58 36.39 30.36
CA ARG A 15 -14.35 34.98 30.02
C ARG A 15 -14.97 34.58 28.68
N LYS A 16 -16.15 35.12 28.31
CA LYS A 16 -16.80 34.84 27.01
C LYS A 16 -16.17 35.62 25.86
N MET A 17 -15.64 36.82 26.13
CA MET A 17 -14.88 37.59 25.13
C MET A 17 -13.56 36.89 24.78
N LYS A 18 -12.85 36.31 25.77
CA LYS A 18 -11.68 35.48 25.51
C LYS A 18 -12.01 34.19 24.75
N THR A 19 -13.11 33.50 25.05
CA THR A 19 -13.49 32.30 24.31
C THR A 19 -13.91 32.62 22.87
N VAL A 20 -14.70 33.66 22.63
CA VAL A 20 -15.08 34.06 21.26
C VAL A 20 -13.88 34.57 20.46
N LEU A 21 -12.97 35.34 21.08
CA LEU A 21 -11.73 35.77 20.42
C LEU A 21 -10.79 34.59 20.16
N LEU A 22 -10.70 33.61 21.06
CA LEU A 22 -9.89 32.40 20.89
C LEU A 22 -10.49 31.45 19.85
N THR A 23 -11.82 31.34 19.75
CA THR A 23 -12.48 30.55 18.70
C THR A 23 -12.32 31.22 17.33
N ILE A 24 -12.47 32.55 17.22
CA ILE A 24 -12.24 33.29 15.96
C ILE A 24 -10.76 33.22 15.54
N VAL A 25 -9.81 33.34 16.48
CA VAL A 25 -8.37 33.19 16.20
C VAL A 25 -8.00 31.75 15.84
N CYS A 26 -8.59 30.73 16.48
CA CYS A 26 -8.40 29.33 16.09
C CYS A 26 -9.07 28.99 14.74
N SER A 27 -10.19 29.61 14.39
CA SER A 27 -10.81 29.45 13.06
C SER A 27 -9.99 30.13 11.97
N LEU A 28 -9.46 31.34 12.19
CA LEU A 28 -8.58 32.02 11.24
C LEU A 28 -7.23 31.29 11.08
N ALA A 29 -6.65 30.78 12.17
CA ALA A 29 -5.42 29.97 12.11
C ALA A 29 -5.63 28.59 11.43
N ALA A 30 -6.82 27.98 11.59
CA ALA A 30 -7.15 26.73 10.90
C ALA A 30 -7.40 26.92 9.39
N VAL A 31 -7.93 28.08 8.98
CA VAL A 31 -8.13 28.43 7.56
C VAL A 31 -6.79 28.78 6.88
N ALA A 32 -5.88 29.47 7.58
CA ALA A 32 -4.53 29.78 7.08
C ALA A 32 -3.66 28.52 6.85
N LEU A 33 -3.78 27.50 7.72
CA LEU A 33 -3.05 26.24 7.56
C LEU A 33 -3.64 25.31 6.49
N ALA A 34 -4.92 25.46 6.14
CA ALA A 34 -5.58 24.57 5.17
C ALA A 34 -5.09 24.78 3.73
N GLN A 35 -4.66 26.01 3.37
CA GLN A 35 -4.19 26.37 2.03
C GLN A 35 -2.77 25.85 1.70
N LYS A 36 -2.06 25.37 2.73
CA LYS A 36 -0.75 24.71 2.60
C LYS A 36 -0.84 23.19 2.41
N ASN A 37 -2.05 22.62 2.50
CA ASN A 37 -2.25 21.20 2.25
C ASN A 37 -2.10 20.94 0.75
N ASN A 38 -1.12 20.12 0.37
CA ASN A 38 -0.87 19.76 -1.01
C ASN A 38 -1.96 18.86 -1.62
N ASN A 39 -2.86 18.27 -0.82
CA ASN A 39 -3.95 17.41 -1.28
C ASN A 39 -3.48 16.10 -1.96
N PHE A 40 -2.26 15.64 -1.68
CA PHE A 40 -1.74 14.38 -2.22
C PHE A 40 -2.53 13.16 -1.71
N GLU A 41 -2.64 12.14 -2.56
CA GLU A 41 -3.09 10.83 -2.13
C GLU A 41 -2.05 10.17 -1.20
N PRO A 42 -2.47 9.38 -0.20
CA PRO A 42 -1.54 8.71 0.72
C PRO A 42 -0.48 7.89 -0.02
N GLY A 43 0.79 8.06 0.39
CA GLY A 43 1.92 7.34 -0.19
C GLY A 43 2.52 7.97 -1.45
N ARG A 44 2.14 9.21 -1.81
CA ARG A 44 2.70 9.96 -2.95
C ARG A 44 3.19 11.34 -2.49
N ASN A 45 4.37 11.79 -2.95
CA ASN A 45 5.02 12.98 -2.37
C ASN A 45 5.69 13.95 -3.36
N THR A 46 5.58 13.74 -4.68
CA THR A 46 6.31 14.55 -5.67
C THR A 46 5.42 15.04 -6.81
N ILE A 47 5.54 16.34 -7.12
CA ILE A 47 4.90 16.99 -8.27
C ILE A 47 5.86 16.92 -9.47
N VAL A 48 5.34 16.70 -10.67
CA VAL A 48 6.08 16.93 -11.93
C VAL A 48 5.54 18.19 -12.61
N HIS A 49 6.40 19.05 -13.11
CA HIS A 49 6.00 20.14 -13.99
C HIS A 49 6.10 19.69 -15.45
N LEU A 50 4.95 19.41 -16.09
CA LEU A 50 4.89 19.06 -17.51
C LEU A 50 4.73 20.33 -18.34
N PHE A 51 5.84 21.03 -18.56
CA PHE A 51 5.86 22.34 -19.18
C PHE A 51 5.56 22.28 -20.68
N GLU A 52 4.54 23.03 -21.14
CA GLU A 52 4.06 23.14 -22.53
C GLU A 52 3.45 21.85 -23.11
N TRP A 53 3.14 20.85 -22.29
CA TRP A 53 2.48 19.63 -22.78
C TRP A 53 1.03 19.90 -23.22
N LYS A 54 0.53 19.11 -24.17
CA LYS A 54 -0.91 19.07 -24.49
C LYS A 54 -1.68 18.39 -23.37
N TRP A 55 -2.89 18.85 -23.09
CA TRP A 55 -3.71 18.26 -22.03
C TRP A 55 -4.08 16.80 -22.30
N SER A 56 -4.31 16.42 -23.56
CA SER A 56 -4.52 15.01 -23.95
C SER A 56 -3.32 14.11 -23.64
N ASP A 57 -2.11 14.64 -23.78
CA ASP A 57 -0.87 13.90 -23.58
C ASP A 57 -0.61 13.76 -22.08
N ILE A 58 -0.85 14.81 -21.30
CA ILE A 58 -0.80 14.77 -19.83
C ILE A 58 -1.80 13.73 -19.28
N ALA A 59 -3.02 13.70 -19.80
CA ALA A 59 -4.05 12.74 -19.37
C ALA A 59 -3.57 11.28 -19.56
N SER A 60 -2.98 11.01 -20.72
CA SER A 60 -2.42 9.70 -21.05
C SER A 60 -1.17 9.38 -20.21
N GLU A 61 -0.34 10.39 -19.93
CA GLU A 61 0.85 10.25 -19.11
C GLU A 61 0.51 9.96 -17.64
N CYS A 62 -0.56 10.55 -17.12
CA CYS A 62 -1.11 10.26 -15.79
C CYS A 62 -1.48 8.78 -15.62
N GLU A 63 -2.18 8.21 -16.61
CA GLU A 63 -2.66 6.83 -16.57
C GLU A 63 -1.53 5.81 -16.80
N ASN A 64 -0.69 6.07 -17.80
CA ASN A 64 0.27 5.08 -18.27
C ASN A 64 1.60 5.11 -17.53
N PHE A 65 1.94 6.24 -16.90
CA PHE A 65 3.27 6.42 -16.30
C PHE A 65 3.24 7.06 -14.92
N LEU A 66 2.72 8.28 -14.76
CA LEU A 66 2.85 9.03 -13.51
C LEU A 66 2.12 8.34 -12.34
N GLY A 67 0.89 7.88 -12.58
CA GLY A 67 0.12 7.11 -11.61
C GLY A 67 0.84 5.83 -11.19
N PRO A 68 1.18 4.93 -12.14
CA PRO A 68 1.95 3.72 -11.88
C PRO A 68 3.31 3.94 -11.20
N LYS A 69 4.00 5.05 -11.48
CA LYS A 69 5.29 5.41 -10.87
C LYS A 69 5.16 6.19 -9.55
N GLY A 70 3.93 6.51 -9.12
CA GLY A 70 3.66 7.09 -7.81
C GLY A 70 3.90 8.60 -7.70
N TYR A 71 3.83 9.34 -8.80
CA TYR A 71 3.80 10.80 -8.76
C TYR A 71 2.51 11.29 -8.10
N ALA A 72 2.62 12.34 -7.29
CA ALA A 72 1.50 12.89 -6.53
C ALA A 72 0.66 13.88 -7.33
N GLY A 73 1.28 14.60 -8.26
CA GLY A 73 0.56 15.53 -9.12
C GLY A 73 1.38 16.13 -10.25
N VAL A 74 0.70 16.92 -11.08
CA VAL A 74 1.23 17.62 -12.25
C VAL A 74 1.00 19.12 -12.09
N GLN A 75 2.06 19.92 -12.14
CA GLN A 75 1.95 21.34 -12.47
C GLN A 75 1.83 21.45 -14.00
N ILE A 76 0.80 22.14 -14.48
CA ILE A 76 0.59 22.44 -15.91
C ILE A 76 0.97 23.90 -16.22
N SER A 77 1.31 24.18 -17.47
CA SER A 77 1.47 25.56 -17.97
C SER A 77 0.16 26.36 -17.87
N PRO A 78 0.22 27.72 -17.91
CA PRO A 78 -0.96 28.56 -17.76
C PRO A 78 -2.10 28.16 -18.72
N PRO A 79 -3.33 27.91 -18.19
CA PRO A 79 -4.44 27.42 -19.00
C PRO A 79 -5.31 28.55 -19.56
N ASN A 80 -5.12 29.78 -19.11
CA ASN A 80 -5.84 30.95 -19.61
C ASN A 80 -5.39 31.32 -21.03
N GLU A 81 -6.28 31.96 -21.77
CA GLU A 81 -6.03 32.47 -23.11
C GLU A 81 -4.82 33.40 -23.10
N ASN A 82 -3.93 33.17 -24.07
CA ASN A 82 -2.70 33.91 -24.20
C ASN A 82 -2.57 34.54 -25.59
N GLU A 83 -1.82 35.63 -25.68
CA GLU A 83 -1.54 36.30 -26.95
C GLU A 83 -0.80 35.35 -27.91
N VAL A 84 -1.20 35.31 -29.19
CA VAL A 84 -0.47 34.55 -30.21
C VAL A 84 0.66 35.39 -30.77
N ILE A 85 1.90 35.01 -30.45
CA ILE A 85 3.09 35.78 -30.84
C ILE A 85 3.88 34.99 -31.88
N ASN A 86 4.11 35.61 -33.04
CA ASN A 86 4.95 35.04 -34.09
C ASN A 86 6.27 35.82 -34.17
N GLN A 87 7.34 35.24 -33.62
CA GLN A 87 8.67 35.82 -33.59
C GLN A 87 9.67 34.85 -34.25
N ASP A 88 10.53 35.38 -35.12
CA ASP A 88 11.64 34.65 -35.77
C ASP A 88 11.26 33.31 -36.44
N GLY A 89 10.02 33.23 -36.95
CA GLY A 89 9.52 32.04 -37.65
C GLY A 89 8.89 30.96 -36.76
N GLY A 90 8.67 31.26 -35.47
CA GLY A 90 7.97 30.37 -34.54
C GLY A 90 7.19 31.14 -33.46
N ARG A 91 6.61 30.39 -32.52
CA ARG A 91 5.92 30.93 -31.34
C ARG A 91 6.79 30.76 -30.10
N PRO A 92 7.19 31.83 -29.40
CA PRO A 92 8.07 31.70 -28.24
C PRO A 92 7.39 30.94 -27.10
N TRP A 93 8.11 30.41 -26.11
CA TRP A 93 7.46 29.74 -24.97
C TRP A 93 6.75 30.75 -24.05
N TRP A 94 7.33 31.94 -23.87
CA TRP A 94 6.86 32.93 -22.90
C TRP A 94 5.55 33.60 -23.31
N GLU A 95 5.06 33.43 -24.55
CA GLU A 95 3.72 33.91 -24.91
C GLU A 95 2.63 33.27 -24.01
N ARG A 96 2.86 32.09 -23.40
CA ARG A 96 1.94 31.51 -22.40
C ARG A 96 1.70 32.41 -21.19
N TYR A 97 2.64 33.30 -20.91
CA TYR A 97 2.62 34.25 -19.80
C TYR A 97 2.18 35.64 -20.28
N GLN A 98 1.45 35.74 -21.40
CA GLN A 98 0.81 36.95 -21.92
C GLN A 98 -0.73 36.81 -21.89
N PRO A 99 -1.39 36.89 -20.71
CA PRO A 99 -2.84 36.69 -20.62
C PRO A 99 -3.61 37.74 -21.42
N VAL A 100 -4.52 37.29 -22.28
CA VAL A 100 -5.48 38.16 -22.98
C VAL A 100 -6.85 38.10 -22.33
N SER A 101 -7.24 36.91 -21.88
CA SER A 101 -8.45 36.68 -21.10
C SER A 101 -8.26 35.54 -20.09
N TYR A 102 -9.31 35.21 -19.32
CA TYR A 102 -9.35 34.05 -18.45
C TYR A 102 -10.08 32.84 -19.07
N ASP A 103 -10.38 32.89 -20.37
CA ASP A 103 -10.92 31.73 -21.10
C ASP A 103 -9.89 30.60 -21.16
N LEU A 104 -10.34 29.35 -21.05
CA LEU A 104 -9.45 28.18 -20.95
C LEU A 104 -9.12 27.60 -22.33
N ASN A 105 -8.51 28.41 -23.20
CA ASN A 105 -8.17 28.02 -24.57
C ASN A 105 -6.74 28.42 -24.92
N THR A 106 -5.87 27.44 -25.13
CA THR A 106 -4.43 27.66 -25.38
C THR A 106 -3.91 26.70 -26.45
N ARG A 107 -2.62 26.82 -26.80
CA ARG A 107 -1.97 25.82 -27.66
C ARG A 107 -1.93 24.40 -27.08
N SER A 108 -2.19 24.22 -25.78
CA SER A 108 -2.29 22.88 -25.13
C SER A 108 -3.64 22.20 -25.35
N GLY A 109 -4.68 22.94 -25.74
CA GLY A 109 -6.05 22.44 -25.92
C GLY A 109 -7.12 23.47 -25.54
N ASP A 110 -8.38 23.03 -25.59
CA ASP A 110 -9.56 23.78 -25.15
C ASP A 110 -10.06 23.30 -23.76
N GLU A 111 -11.02 24.02 -23.20
CA GLU A 111 -11.56 23.74 -21.87
C GLU A 111 -12.05 22.29 -21.70
N SER A 112 -12.61 21.70 -22.77
CA SER A 112 -13.03 20.31 -22.75
C SER A 112 -11.86 19.35 -22.59
N ALA A 113 -10.74 19.59 -23.27
CA ALA A 113 -9.53 18.80 -23.12
C ALA A 113 -8.87 18.99 -21.75
N LEU A 114 -8.94 20.20 -21.17
CA LEU A 114 -8.48 20.47 -19.80
C LEU A 114 -9.31 19.67 -18.78
N ALA A 115 -10.64 19.74 -18.88
CA ALA A 115 -11.56 19.01 -18.00
C ALA A 115 -11.37 17.49 -18.08
N ASP A 116 -11.20 16.94 -19.29
CA ASP A 116 -10.90 15.51 -19.49
C ASP A 116 -9.59 15.12 -18.80
N MET A 117 -8.53 15.92 -18.99
CA MET A 117 -7.22 15.69 -18.39
C MET A 117 -7.28 15.71 -16.86
N ILE A 118 -7.95 16.70 -16.27
CA ILE A 118 -8.10 16.79 -14.81
C ILE A 118 -8.83 15.57 -14.27
N SER A 119 -9.94 15.18 -14.90
CA SER A 119 -10.73 14.01 -14.50
C SER A 119 -9.88 12.73 -14.52
N ARG A 120 -9.17 12.47 -15.62
CA ARG A 120 -8.36 11.25 -15.81
C ARG A 120 -7.15 11.20 -14.88
N CYS A 121 -6.45 12.34 -14.72
CA CYS A 121 -5.33 12.41 -13.77
C CYS A 121 -5.80 12.20 -12.32
N ASN A 122 -6.90 12.83 -11.90
CA ASN A 122 -7.46 12.62 -10.57
C ASN A 122 -7.86 11.15 -10.35
N ALA A 123 -8.42 10.47 -11.36
CA ALA A 123 -8.74 9.04 -11.30
C ALA A 123 -7.47 8.16 -11.17
N ALA A 124 -6.34 8.57 -11.75
CA ALA A 124 -5.03 7.91 -11.60
C ALA A 124 -4.32 8.24 -10.27
N GLY A 125 -4.95 9.02 -9.38
CA GLY A 125 -4.39 9.48 -8.12
C GLY A 125 -3.33 10.59 -8.27
N VAL A 126 -3.34 11.30 -9.41
CA VAL A 126 -2.40 12.37 -9.75
C VAL A 126 -3.16 13.70 -9.77
N LYS A 127 -2.86 14.60 -8.82
CA LYS A 127 -3.55 15.89 -8.70
C LYS A 127 -3.04 16.92 -9.71
N ILE A 128 -3.90 17.83 -10.17
CA ILE A 128 -3.52 18.91 -11.08
C ILE A 128 -3.32 20.21 -10.31
N TYR A 129 -2.20 20.89 -10.59
CA TYR A 129 -1.89 22.25 -10.13
C TYR A 129 -1.75 23.17 -11.34
N VAL A 130 -2.54 24.23 -11.35
CA VAL A 130 -2.54 25.22 -12.44
C VAL A 130 -1.46 26.26 -12.19
N ASP A 131 -0.65 26.57 -13.20
CA ASP A 131 0.15 27.79 -13.20
C ASP A 131 -0.75 28.99 -13.50
N ALA A 132 -0.91 29.90 -12.54
CA ALA A 132 -1.89 30.99 -12.57
C ALA A 132 -1.18 32.33 -12.74
N VAL A 133 -1.51 33.03 -13.83
CA VAL A 133 -0.94 34.34 -14.18
C VAL A 133 -2.03 35.40 -14.03
N PHE A 134 -1.89 36.23 -12.99
CA PHE A 134 -2.84 37.33 -12.73
C PHE A 134 -2.20 38.58 -12.10
N ASN A 135 -0.86 38.69 -12.15
CA ASN A 135 -0.17 39.95 -11.84
C ASN A 135 -0.38 40.99 -12.95
N HIS A 136 -0.36 40.54 -14.21
CA HIS A 136 -0.36 41.38 -15.39
C HIS A 136 -1.21 40.81 -16.52
N MET A 137 -1.37 41.60 -17.57
CA MET A 137 -1.99 41.20 -18.84
C MET A 137 -0.99 41.34 -20.01
N ALA A 138 -1.33 40.85 -21.20
CA ALA A 138 -0.47 40.82 -22.39
C ALA A 138 0.06 42.21 -22.80
N ALA A 139 1.32 42.34 -23.22
CA ALA A 139 1.96 43.65 -23.45
C ALA A 139 2.09 44.09 -24.92
N ILE A 140 1.96 43.19 -25.90
CA ILE A 140 2.34 43.46 -27.29
C ILE A 140 1.12 43.93 -28.11
N GLY A 141 -0.01 43.26 -27.94
CA GLY A 141 -1.27 43.59 -28.59
C GLY A 141 -1.49 42.76 -29.85
N GLY A 142 -2.62 42.07 -29.89
CA GLY A 142 -2.95 41.10 -30.93
C GLY A 142 -4.20 40.31 -30.58
N THR A 143 -4.38 39.19 -31.27
CA THR A 143 -5.47 38.25 -31.03
C THR A 143 -4.95 37.09 -30.19
N GLY A 144 -5.67 36.76 -29.12
CA GLY A 144 -5.39 35.62 -28.25
C GLY A 144 -5.76 34.28 -28.89
N THR A 145 -5.32 33.19 -28.26
CA THR A 145 -5.60 31.81 -28.69
C THR A 145 -7.10 31.44 -28.70
N GLY A 146 -7.91 32.15 -27.93
CA GLY A 146 -9.38 32.03 -27.89
C GLY A 146 -10.10 32.97 -28.86
N GLY A 147 -9.36 33.82 -29.60
CA GLY A 147 -9.89 34.74 -30.59
C GLY A 147 -10.25 36.12 -30.05
N HIS A 148 -9.90 36.45 -28.81
CA HIS A 148 -10.15 37.77 -28.24
C HIS A 148 -9.02 38.74 -28.57
N ASP A 149 -9.37 39.98 -28.89
CA ASP A 149 -8.39 41.05 -29.12
C ASP A 149 -8.11 41.83 -27.83
N CYS A 150 -6.88 42.33 -27.68
CA CYS A 150 -6.51 43.28 -26.63
C CYS A 150 -5.81 44.52 -27.21
N ASP A 151 -5.89 45.64 -26.48
CA ASP A 151 -5.11 46.85 -26.75
C ASP A 151 -4.31 47.24 -25.49
N PRO A 152 -3.08 46.73 -25.33
CA PRO A 152 -2.25 47.01 -24.18
C PRO A 152 -1.89 48.49 -24.03
N GLY A 153 -1.81 49.24 -25.14
CA GLY A 153 -1.48 50.67 -25.14
C GLY A 153 -2.54 51.53 -24.45
N SER A 154 -3.81 51.13 -24.52
CA SER A 154 -4.91 51.71 -23.75
C SER A 154 -5.29 50.92 -22.49
N LYS A 155 -4.56 49.84 -22.20
CA LYS A 155 -4.84 48.86 -21.13
C LYS A 155 -6.27 48.31 -21.21
N SER A 156 -6.70 47.93 -22.41
CA SER A 156 -8.05 47.43 -22.69
C SER A 156 -8.04 45.93 -22.99
N TYR A 157 -8.72 45.15 -22.12
CA TYR A 157 -8.89 43.69 -22.24
C TYR A 157 -10.38 43.34 -22.12
N PRO A 158 -11.16 43.46 -23.21
CA PRO A 158 -12.62 43.41 -23.14
C PRO A 158 -13.21 42.06 -22.70
N ALA A 159 -12.46 40.97 -22.83
CA ALA A 159 -12.92 39.61 -22.49
C ALA A 159 -12.93 39.34 -20.96
N VAL A 160 -12.05 39.99 -20.19
CA VAL A 160 -12.09 40.01 -18.70
C VAL A 160 -12.68 41.34 -18.18
N PRO A 161 -13.43 42.01 -19.05
CA PRO A 161 -13.63 43.46 -19.10
C PRO A 161 -12.71 44.33 -18.21
N TYR A 162 -11.38 44.26 -18.38
CA TYR A 162 -10.45 45.21 -17.75
C TYR A 162 -10.24 46.44 -18.64
N GLY A 163 -10.20 47.61 -18.02
CA GLY A 163 -9.80 48.87 -18.62
C GLY A 163 -8.67 49.54 -17.85
N SER A 164 -8.19 50.69 -18.31
CA SER A 164 -7.06 51.41 -17.70
C SER A 164 -7.23 51.71 -16.20
N GLY A 165 -8.47 51.75 -15.70
CA GLY A 165 -8.78 51.93 -14.28
C GLY A 165 -8.48 50.73 -13.40
N ASP A 166 -8.22 49.55 -13.98
CA ASP A 166 -7.95 48.29 -13.26
C ASP A 166 -6.46 48.02 -13.07
N PHE A 167 -5.61 48.91 -13.56
CA PHE A 167 -4.15 48.80 -13.51
C PHE A 167 -3.53 49.87 -12.61
N HIS A 168 -2.33 49.61 -12.13
CA HIS A 168 -1.52 50.64 -11.50
C HIS A 168 -1.09 51.72 -12.51
N THR A 169 -0.67 52.87 -11.97
CA THR A 169 -0.09 53.93 -12.79
C THR A 169 1.19 53.43 -13.42
N SER A 170 1.33 53.56 -14.75
CA SER A 170 2.48 53.01 -15.47
C SER A 170 3.81 53.57 -14.95
N CYS A 171 4.68 52.65 -14.55
CA CYS A 171 6.08 52.84 -14.21
C CYS A 171 6.80 51.52 -14.48
N THR A 172 8.14 51.52 -14.47
CA THR A 172 8.94 50.32 -14.73
C THR A 172 9.56 49.80 -13.44
N VAL A 173 9.55 48.48 -13.24
CA VAL A 173 10.36 47.84 -12.20
C VAL A 173 11.84 48.02 -12.55
N ASN A 174 12.55 48.84 -11.78
CA ASN A 174 13.98 49.11 -12.00
C ASN A 174 14.77 49.26 -10.69
N ASN A 175 14.12 49.12 -9.53
CA ASN A 175 14.76 49.18 -8.22
C ASN A 175 14.21 48.09 -7.28
N TYR A 176 14.87 46.93 -7.25
CA TYR A 176 14.52 45.81 -6.35
C TYR A 176 14.78 46.08 -4.85
N ASN A 177 15.40 47.22 -4.50
CA ASN A 177 15.52 47.68 -3.11
C ASN A 177 14.35 48.57 -2.67
N ASP A 178 13.32 48.70 -3.51
CA ASP A 178 12.10 49.44 -3.21
C ASP A 178 10.89 48.54 -3.45
N ALA A 179 10.29 48.07 -2.35
CA ALA A 179 9.13 47.18 -2.41
C ALA A 179 7.92 47.81 -3.10
N GLU A 180 7.78 49.15 -3.07
CA GLU A 180 6.70 49.85 -3.78
C GLU A 180 6.95 49.83 -5.30
N ASN A 181 8.19 50.04 -5.73
CA ASN A 181 8.57 49.91 -7.15
C ASN A 181 8.39 48.48 -7.66
N VAL A 182 8.69 47.47 -6.83
CA VAL A 182 8.55 46.05 -7.22
C VAL A 182 7.09 45.63 -7.37
N ARG A 183 6.18 46.18 -6.53
CA ARG A 183 4.77 45.76 -6.44
C ARG A 183 3.75 46.60 -7.22
N ASN A 184 4.12 47.80 -7.68
CA ASN A 184 3.19 48.72 -8.35
C ASN A 184 3.64 49.12 -9.77
N CYS A 185 4.72 48.55 -10.28
CA CYS A 185 5.27 48.90 -11.59
C CYS A 185 5.30 47.70 -12.53
N GLU A 186 5.32 48.00 -13.82
CA GLU A 186 5.25 47.05 -14.92
C GLU A 186 6.57 46.25 -15.01
N LEU A 187 6.48 44.94 -14.71
CA LEU A 187 7.56 43.98 -14.88
C LEU A 187 7.82 43.82 -16.38
N VAL A 188 9.02 44.18 -16.85
CA VAL A 188 9.42 44.13 -18.28
C VAL A 188 8.41 44.75 -19.26
N GLY A 189 7.63 45.75 -18.81
CA GLY A 189 6.62 46.44 -19.62
C GLY A 189 5.25 45.76 -19.67
N LEU A 190 5.02 44.74 -18.84
CA LEU A 190 3.73 44.06 -18.71
C LEU A 190 2.73 44.94 -17.94
N PRO A 191 1.54 45.26 -18.50
CA PRO A 191 0.52 46.04 -17.81
C PRO A 191 0.13 45.45 -16.45
N ASP A 192 0.51 46.16 -15.39
CA ASP A 192 0.43 45.74 -14.00
C ASP A 192 -0.97 45.96 -13.41
N LEU A 193 -1.66 44.87 -13.04
CA LEU A 193 -3.01 44.92 -12.48
C LEU A 193 -2.98 45.46 -11.04
N ASP A 194 -4.02 46.19 -10.66
CA ASP A 194 -4.17 46.73 -9.31
C ASP A 194 -5.07 45.82 -8.47
N GLN A 195 -4.47 44.83 -7.81
CA GLN A 195 -5.19 43.85 -6.99
C GLN A 195 -5.78 44.45 -5.70
N SER A 196 -5.48 45.72 -5.36
CA SER A 196 -6.16 46.39 -4.25
C SER A 196 -7.64 46.64 -4.54
N LYS A 197 -8.02 46.71 -5.82
CA LYS A 197 -9.40 46.91 -6.28
C LYS A 197 -10.22 45.64 -6.16
N ASP A 198 -11.41 45.76 -5.56
CA ASP A 198 -12.35 44.63 -5.40
C ASP A 198 -12.71 43.98 -6.74
N TYR A 199 -12.96 44.79 -7.77
CA TYR A 199 -13.33 44.28 -9.10
C TYR A 199 -12.25 43.39 -9.72
N VAL A 200 -10.97 43.79 -9.61
CA VAL A 200 -9.83 42.99 -10.10
C VAL A 200 -9.76 41.66 -9.36
N ARG A 201 -9.87 41.67 -8.03
CA ARG A 201 -9.90 40.45 -7.21
C ARG A 201 -11.07 39.55 -7.56
N GLU A 202 -12.26 40.10 -7.81
CA GLU A 202 -13.46 39.34 -8.19
C GLU A 202 -13.26 38.58 -9.51
N GLN A 203 -12.65 39.22 -10.53
CA GLN A 203 -12.36 38.55 -11.80
C GLN A 203 -11.33 37.41 -11.62
N ILE A 204 -10.26 37.67 -10.86
CA ILE A 204 -9.23 36.66 -10.55
C ILE A 204 -9.85 35.47 -9.80
N VAL A 205 -10.63 35.75 -8.75
CA VAL A 205 -11.31 34.71 -7.95
C VAL A 205 -12.31 33.93 -8.81
N GLY A 206 -12.98 34.57 -9.77
CA GLY A 206 -13.84 33.91 -10.76
C GLY A 206 -13.07 32.87 -11.58
N PHE A 207 -11.92 33.24 -12.14
CA PHE A 207 -11.03 32.34 -12.87
C PHE A 207 -10.54 31.15 -12.02
N LEU A 208 -10.04 31.43 -10.80
CA LEU A 208 -9.56 30.38 -9.90
C LEU A 208 -10.70 29.44 -9.48
N ASN A 209 -11.89 29.97 -9.20
CA ASN A 209 -13.06 29.17 -8.88
C ASN A 209 -13.52 28.30 -10.05
N HIS A 210 -13.42 28.79 -11.29
CA HIS A 210 -13.73 27.98 -12.47
C HIS A 210 -12.78 26.79 -12.59
N CYS A 211 -11.48 27.01 -12.41
CA CYS A 211 -10.49 25.92 -12.36
C CYS A 211 -10.81 24.90 -11.24
N VAL A 212 -11.23 25.36 -10.05
CA VAL A 212 -11.63 24.48 -8.95
C VAL A 212 -12.88 23.64 -9.30
N ASP A 213 -13.86 24.20 -10.03
CA ASP A 213 -15.03 23.42 -10.49
C ASP A 213 -14.64 22.29 -11.44
N LEU A 214 -13.60 22.50 -12.25
CA LEU A 214 -13.06 21.46 -13.15
C LEU A 214 -12.28 20.37 -12.39
N GLY A 215 -11.96 20.56 -11.11
CA GLY A 215 -11.30 19.58 -10.24
C GLY A 215 -9.80 19.81 -10.01
N VAL A 216 -9.31 21.02 -10.27
CA VAL A 216 -7.92 21.44 -9.92
C VAL A 216 -7.72 21.40 -8.41
N ALA A 217 -6.57 20.89 -7.96
CA ALA A 217 -6.27 20.71 -6.53
C ALA A 217 -5.47 21.88 -5.92
N GLY A 218 -4.95 22.78 -6.75
CA GLY A 218 -4.18 23.94 -6.31
C GLY A 218 -3.57 24.76 -7.44
N PHE A 219 -2.80 25.78 -7.07
CA PHE A 219 -2.27 26.80 -7.96
C PHE A 219 -0.81 27.12 -7.65
N ARG A 220 0.03 27.15 -8.68
CA ARG A 220 1.30 27.88 -8.67
C ARG A 220 0.97 29.32 -9.07
N VAL A 221 1.29 30.30 -8.23
CA VAL A 221 1.04 31.71 -8.55
C VAL A 221 2.29 32.34 -9.14
N ASP A 222 2.21 32.70 -10.41
CA ASP A 222 3.27 33.38 -11.17
C ASP A 222 3.49 34.80 -10.66
N ALA A 223 4.75 35.26 -10.66
CA ALA A 223 5.11 36.62 -10.31
C ALA A 223 4.55 37.11 -8.95
N ALA A 224 4.30 36.22 -7.98
CA ALA A 224 3.69 36.57 -6.69
C ALA A 224 4.47 37.66 -5.92
N LYS A 225 5.79 37.71 -6.11
CA LYS A 225 6.68 38.78 -5.61
C LYS A 225 6.21 40.21 -5.95
N HIS A 226 5.56 40.36 -7.10
CA HIS A 226 5.10 41.64 -7.66
C HIS A 226 3.71 42.04 -7.19
N MET A 227 3.07 41.25 -6.31
CA MET A 227 1.78 41.59 -5.72
C MET A 227 1.93 41.79 -4.21
N TYR A 228 1.04 42.56 -3.59
CA TYR A 228 1.05 42.70 -2.14
C TYR A 228 0.56 41.41 -1.46
N PRO A 229 1.23 40.95 -0.38
CA PRO A 229 0.80 39.77 0.38
C PRO A 229 -0.66 39.83 0.86
N ALA A 230 -1.11 41.02 1.29
CA ALA A 230 -2.48 41.22 1.76
C ALA A 230 -3.53 41.03 0.65
N ASP A 231 -3.21 41.39 -0.60
CA ASP A 231 -4.13 41.22 -1.72
C ASP A 231 -4.18 39.75 -2.15
N LEU A 232 -3.04 39.05 -2.15
CA LEU A 232 -2.98 37.60 -2.38
C LEU A 232 -3.72 36.81 -1.31
N GLU A 233 -3.53 37.15 -0.03
CA GLU A 233 -4.27 36.53 1.08
C GLU A 233 -5.79 36.72 0.91
N ALA A 234 -6.23 37.92 0.49
CA ALA A 234 -7.62 38.19 0.21
C ALA A 234 -8.16 37.36 -0.98
N ILE A 235 -7.38 37.24 -2.07
CA ILE A 235 -7.73 36.42 -3.24
C ILE A 235 -7.84 34.95 -2.82
N TYR A 236 -6.81 34.37 -2.19
CA TYR A 236 -6.79 32.95 -1.83
C TYR A 236 -7.86 32.62 -0.80
N GLY A 237 -8.14 33.52 0.14
CA GLY A 237 -9.23 33.40 1.11
C GLY A 237 -10.62 33.39 0.46
N ALA A 238 -10.79 34.05 -0.68
CA ALA A 238 -12.05 34.14 -1.41
C ALA A 238 -12.28 32.99 -2.42
N VAL A 239 -11.24 32.24 -2.79
CA VAL A 239 -11.41 31.01 -3.58
C VAL A 239 -12.25 30.01 -2.78
N LYS A 240 -13.08 29.20 -3.44
CA LYS A 240 -13.91 28.19 -2.77
C LYS A 240 -13.12 26.94 -2.38
N ASP A 241 -13.74 26.11 -1.55
CA ASP A 241 -13.22 24.80 -1.18
C ASP A 241 -13.27 23.83 -2.37
N LEU A 242 -12.36 22.85 -2.36
CA LEU A 242 -12.31 21.80 -3.38
C LEU A 242 -13.58 20.93 -3.33
N PRO A 243 -14.07 20.42 -4.48
CA PRO A 243 -15.19 19.47 -4.50
C PRO A 243 -14.95 18.20 -3.65
N SER A 244 -13.68 17.81 -3.47
CA SER A 244 -13.26 16.70 -2.61
C SER A 244 -13.18 17.04 -1.11
N GLY A 245 -13.45 18.29 -0.73
CA GLY A 245 -13.21 18.85 0.59
C GLY A 245 -11.79 19.41 0.76
N GLY A 246 -11.66 20.41 1.63
CA GLY A 246 -10.39 21.12 1.88
C GLY A 246 -10.20 22.37 1.00
N ARG A 247 -9.07 23.07 1.20
CA ARG A 247 -8.70 24.27 0.42
C ARG A 247 -7.78 23.89 -0.75
N PRO A 248 -7.81 24.63 -1.87
CA PRO A 248 -6.79 24.52 -2.89
C PRO A 248 -5.40 24.79 -2.30
N PHE A 249 -4.41 24.05 -2.77
CA PHE A 249 -3.00 24.26 -2.40
C PHE A 249 -2.44 25.48 -3.13
N PHE A 250 -1.92 26.48 -2.43
CA PHE A 250 -1.27 27.63 -3.06
C PHE A 250 0.24 27.61 -2.82
N TYR A 251 1.02 27.66 -3.91
CA TYR A 251 2.46 27.85 -3.84
C TYR A 251 2.91 28.96 -4.79
N GLN A 252 3.81 29.81 -4.31
CA GLN A 252 3.97 31.16 -4.85
C GLN A 252 5.37 31.39 -5.38
N GLU A 253 5.49 32.05 -6.53
CA GLU A 253 6.78 32.51 -7.02
C GLU A 253 7.20 33.81 -6.34
N VAL A 254 8.04 33.67 -5.33
CA VAL A 254 8.73 34.78 -4.69
C VAL A 254 10.23 34.57 -4.83
N ILE A 255 10.80 35.14 -5.88
CA ILE A 255 12.25 35.04 -6.13
C ILE A 255 12.99 35.90 -5.10
N ASP A 256 13.51 35.29 -4.05
CA ASP A 256 14.32 35.94 -3.02
C ASP A 256 15.62 35.16 -2.78
N LEU A 257 16.71 35.64 -3.39
CA LEU A 257 18.07 35.14 -3.14
C LEU A 257 18.77 35.91 -2.00
N GLY A 258 18.08 36.83 -1.33
CA GLY A 258 18.58 37.72 -0.29
C GLY A 258 19.07 39.08 -0.83
N GLY A 259 18.95 40.12 0.01
CA GLY A 259 19.49 41.45 -0.28
C GLY A 259 18.54 42.38 -1.06
N GLU A 260 17.30 41.98 -1.27
CA GLU A 260 16.24 42.79 -1.89
C GLU A 260 15.20 43.26 -0.85
N ALA A 261 14.34 44.21 -1.24
CA ALA A 261 13.35 44.78 -0.32
C ALA A 261 12.10 43.92 -0.09
N VAL A 262 11.81 42.99 -1.01
CA VAL A 262 10.72 42.03 -0.88
C VAL A 262 11.31 40.69 -0.45
N SER A 263 10.79 40.12 0.63
CA SER A 263 11.25 38.85 1.17
C SER A 263 10.25 37.73 0.97
N LYS A 264 10.74 36.51 0.75
CA LYS A 264 9.92 35.29 0.71
C LYS A 264 9.14 35.05 2.01
N ASP A 265 9.67 35.48 3.15
CA ASP A 265 9.03 35.32 4.47
C ASP A 265 7.73 36.11 4.61
N GLU A 266 7.49 37.13 3.76
CA GLU A 266 6.24 37.90 3.77
C GLU A 266 5.02 37.10 3.24
N TYR A 267 5.25 35.94 2.61
CA TYR A 267 4.23 35.18 1.88
C TYR A 267 3.93 33.82 2.51
N THR A 268 4.65 33.43 3.56
CA THR A 268 4.54 32.08 4.14
C THR A 268 3.31 31.90 5.00
N ASP A 269 2.71 32.96 5.56
CA ASP A 269 1.57 32.80 6.49
C ASP A 269 0.28 32.26 5.83
N PHE A 270 0.10 32.50 4.53
CA PHE A 270 -1.13 32.17 3.78
C PHE A 270 -0.89 31.29 2.54
N GLY A 271 0.35 30.88 2.28
CA GLY A 271 0.69 29.97 1.19
C GLY A 271 2.08 29.41 1.33
N THR A 272 2.43 28.45 0.48
CA THR A 272 3.79 27.92 0.37
C THR A 272 4.58 28.76 -0.65
N VAL A 273 5.91 28.78 -0.57
CA VAL A 273 6.76 29.56 -1.48
C VAL A 273 7.72 28.66 -2.24
N LEU A 274 7.96 28.97 -3.51
CA LEU A 274 8.99 28.35 -4.33
C LEU A 274 10.38 28.75 -3.81
N GLU A 275 11.15 27.79 -3.30
CA GLU A 275 12.45 28.06 -2.67
C GLU A 275 13.59 28.11 -3.71
N PHE A 276 13.81 29.27 -4.32
CA PHE A 276 14.83 29.47 -5.37
C PHE A 276 16.28 29.24 -4.91
N LYS A 277 16.59 29.44 -3.62
CA LYS A 277 17.93 29.14 -3.10
C LYS A 277 18.24 27.65 -3.12
N PHE A 278 17.22 26.79 -3.00
CA PHE A 278 17.40 25.33 -2.93
C PHE A 278 18.17 24.79 -4.13
N GLY A 279 17.68 25.06 -5.35
CA GLY A 279 18.32 24.60 -6.59
C GLY A 279 19.70 25.22 -6.82
N THR A 280 19.88 26.49 -6.45
CA THR A 280 21.15 27.21 -6.59
C THR A 280 22.24 26.63 -5.68
N GLU A 281 21.92 26.36 -4.41
CA GLU A 281 22.87 25.82 -3.45
C GLU A 281 23.21 24.34 -3.73
N LEU A 282 22.24 23.52 -4.14
CA LEU A 282 22.55 22.17 -4.62
C LEU A 282 23.33 22.19 -5.94
N GLY A 283 23.05 23.16 -6.82
CA GLY A 283 23.82 23.39 -8.03
C GLY A 283 25.27 23.73 -7.73
N ASN A 284 25.54 24.56 -6.73
CA ASN A 284 26.89 24.85 -6.25
C ASN A 284 27.58 23.59 -5.69
N ALA A 285 26.87 22.81 -4.88
CA ALA A 285 27.43 21.61 -4.24
C ALA A 285 27.77 20.52 -5.28
N PHE A 286 26.80 20.12 -6.11
CA PHE A 286 26.97 19.01 -7.05
C PHE A 286 27.80 19.35 -8.30
N GLN A 287 28.17 20.63 -8.49
CA GLN A 287 29.19 21.04 -9.46
C GLN A 287 30.60 21.17 -8.87
N GLY A 288 30.76 20.87 -7.57
CA GLY A 288 32.06 20.93 -6.88
C GLY A 288 32.48 22.33 -6.45
N ASN A 289 31.59 23.33 -6.51
CA ASN A 289 31.86 24.68 -5.99
C ASN A 289 31.69 24.75 -4.46
N ASN A 290 31.05 23.75 -3.86
CA ASN A 290 30.94 23.58 -2.42
C ASN A 290 31.02 22.09 -2.05
N ALA A 291 31.68 21.76 -0.94
CA ALA A 291 31.88 20.36 -0.54
C ALA A 291 30.56 19.72 -0.07
N LEU A 292 30.30 18.48 -0.51
CA LEU A 292 29.04 17.78 -0.18
C LEU A 292 28.81 17.58 1.32
N LYS A 293 29.87 17.47 2.14
CA LYS A 293 29.75 17.31 3.61
C LYS A 293 28.89 18.38 4.28
N TYR A 294 28.83 19.59 3.73
CA TYR A 294 28.10 20.69 4.35
C TYR A 294 26.59 20.46 4.28
N LEU A 295 26.10 19.62 3.36
CA LEU A 295 24.70 19.23 3.26
C LEU A 295 24.18 18.49 4.50
N LYS A 296 25.04 18.15 5.47
CA LYS A 296 24.65 17.58 6.77
C LYS A 296 23.64 18.43 7.54
N THR A 297 23.68 19.75 7.38
CA THR A 297 22.76 20.70 8.03
C THR A 297 21.75 21.30 7.05
N TRP A 298 21.45 20.59 5.96
CA TRP A 298 20.57 21.09 4.89
C TRP A 298 19.17 21.45 5.41
N GLY A 299 18.76 22.70 5.19
CA GLY A 299 17.51 23.26 5.70
C GLY A 299 17.63 24.74 6.09
N PRO A 300 16.87 25.22 7.09
CA PRO A 300 16.84 26.65 7.46
C PRO A 300 18.20 27.26 7.83
N GLU A 301 19.17 26.46 8.29
CA GLU A 301 20.54 26.93 8.59
C GLU A 301 21.28 27.46 7.34
N TRP A 302 20.83 27.07 6.15
CA TRP A 302 21.31 27.56 4.86
C TRP A 302 20.59 28.84 4.38
N GLY A 303 19.72 29.43 5.21
CA GLY A 303 18.85 30.53 4.80
C GLY A 303 17.70 30.10 3.89
N LEU A 304 17.36 28.82 3.93
CA LEU A 304 16.13 28.29 3.33
C LEU A 304 14.94 28.55 4.29
N LEU A 305 13.72 28.48 3.77
CA LEU A 305 12.48 28.55 4.54
C LEU A 305 12.35 27.38 5.52
N ASP A 306 11.31 27.40 6.36
CA ASP A 306 10.86 26.16 6.98
C ASP A 306 10.41 25.18 5.89
N GLY A 307 10.71 23.89 6.07
CA GLY A 307 10.38 22.86 5.08
C GLY A 307 8.87 22.72 4.83
N THR A 308 8.02 23.09 5.80
CA THR A 308 6.56 23.09 5.63
C THR A 308 6.05 24.27 4.79
N ASP A 309 6.88 25.30 4.61
CA ASP A 309 6.58 26.51 3.84
C ASP A 309 7.24 26.53 2.46
N ALA A 310 7.94 25.46 2.08
CA ALA A 310 8.72 25.38 0.85
C ALA A 310 8.19 24.35 -0.17
N VAL A 311 7.99 24.80 -1.42
CA VAL A 311 8.06 23.92 -2.61
C VAL A 311 9.47 24.02 -3.19
N VAL A 312 10.16 22.90 -3.26
CA VAL A 312 11.57 22.82 -3.68
C VAL A 312 11.70 22.20 -5.06
N PHE A 313 12.68 22.69 -5.81
CA PHE A 313 13.01 22.25 -7.16
C PHE A 313 14.48 22.53 -7.44
N ILE A 314 15.05 21.81 -8.40
CA ILE A 314 16.41 22.08 -8.90
C ILE A 314 16.35 23.16 -9.99
N ASP A 315 15.41 22.99 -10.91
CA ASP A 315 15.19 23.87 -12.05
C ASP A 315 13.70 24.10 -12.35
N ASN A 316 13.43 25.12 -13.16
CA ASN A 316 12.13 25.52 -13.67
C ASN A 316 12.28 26.06 -15.11
N HIS A 317 11.16 26.47 -15.70
CA HIS A 317 11.14 26.92 -17.09
C HIS A 317 11.99 28.18 -17.34
N ASP A 318 12.07 29.12 -16.39
CA ASP A 318 12.88 30.33 -16.51
C ASP A 318 14.37 30.05 -16.33
N ASN A 319 14.73 29.36 -15.24
CA ASN A 319 16.12 29.22 -14.85
C ASN A 319 16.88 28.24 -15.75
N GLN A 320 16.19 27.28 -16.39
CA GLN A 320 16.74 26.47 -17.47
C GLN A 320 17.28 27.34 -18.63
N ARG A 321 16.69 28.52 -18.83
CA ARG A 321 16.99 29.46 -19.91
C ARG A 321 17.91 30.61 -19.48
N SER A 322 18.14 30.79 -18.18
CA SER A 322 18.94 31.90 -17.63
C SER A 322 20.41 31.95 -18.11
N GLY A 323 20.96 30.82 -18.56
CA GLY A 323 22.39 30.69 -18.89
C GLY A 323 23.33 30.73 -17.67
N SER A 324 22.78 30.75 -16.45
CA SER A 324 23.56 30.73 -15.21
C SER A 324 24.24 29.37 -15.01
N SER A 325 25.55 29.38 -14.79
CA SER A 325 26.30 28.17 -14.46
C SER A 325 25.99 27.62 -13.06
N ALA A 326 25.30 28.36 -12.20
CA ALA A 326 24.91 27.89 -10.87
C ALA A 326 23.67 26.97 -10.91
N ILE A 327 22.90 27.00 -12.00
CA ILE A 327 21.64 26.24 -12.12
C ILE A 327 21.91 24.94 -12.88
N LEU A 328 21.65 23.80 -12.24
CA LEU A 328 21.72 22.50 -12.88
C LEU A 328 20.45 22.24 -13.70
N THR A 329 20.62 21.74 -14.92
CA THR A 329 19.51 21.42 -15.84
C THR A 329 19.77 20.08 -16.53
N TYR A 330 18.83 19.61 -17.34
CA TYR A 330 19.03 18.42 -18.18
C TYR A 330 20.29 18.47 -19.06
N LYS A 331 20.78 19.67 -19.41
CA LYS A 331 22.02 19.86 -20.20
C LYS A 331 23.28 19.42 -19.43
N ASN A 332 23.20 19.29 -18.11
CA ASN A 332 24.24 18.79 -17.22
C ASN A 332 23.78 17.48 -16.54
N ALA A 333 23.45 16.47 -17.35
CA ALA A 333 22.67 15.31 -16.93
C ALA A 333 23.17 14.62 -15.65
N LYS A 334 24.47 14.36 -15.50
CA LYS A 334 25.02 13.67 -14.32
C LYS A 334 24.80 14.47 -13.02
N PRO A 335 25.40 15.66 -12.84
CA PRO A 335 25.19 16.42 -11.60
C PRO A 335 23.72 16.82 -11.39
N TYR A 336 22.93 17.01 -12.46
CA TYR A 336 21.50 17.23 -12.36
C TYR A 336 20.76 16.06 -11.70
N LYS A 337 20.99 14.83 -12.17
CA LYS A 337 20.41 13.62 -11.55
C LYS A 337 20.85 13.46 -10.09
N MET A 338 22.11 13.78 -9.77
CA MET A 338 22.60 13.74 -8.38
C MET A 338 21.84 14.72 -7.49
N ALA A 339 21.66 15.96 -7.94
CA ALA A 339 20.91 16.98 -7.20
C ALA A 339 19.43 16.59 -7.02
N ILE A 340 18.78 16.06 -8.06
CA ILE A 340 17.41 15.54 -7.98
C ILE A 340 17.32 14.36 -7.01
N ALA A 341 18.27 13.42 -7.05
CA ALA A 341 18.32 12.29 -6.13
C ALA A 341 18.47 12.76 -4.66
N PHE A 342 19.31 13.76 -4.39
CA PHE A 342 19.42 14.36 -3.05
C PHE A 342 18.10 15.02 -2.62
N MET A 343 17.50 15.83 -3.49
CA MET A 343 16.20 16.48 -3.24
C MET A 343 15.12 15.45 -2.88
N LEU A 344 15.03 14.34 -3.63
CA LEU A 344 14.04 13.30 -3.40
C LEU A 344 14.35 12.44 -2.16
N ALA A 345 15.63 12.23 -1.85
CA ALA A 345 16.06 11.47 -0.69
C ALA A 345 16.01 12.25 0.63
N HIS A 346 16.04 13.58 0.61
CA HIS A 346 15.97 14.42 1.82
C HIS A 346 14.51 14.73 2.20
N PRO A 347 14.11 14.73 3.49
CA PRO A 347 12.71 14.96 3.90
C PRO A 347 12.21 16.41 3.74
N TYR A 348 13.09 17.36 3.42
CA TYR A 348 12.77 18.78 3.35
C TYR A 348 11.86 19.13 2.16
N GLY A 349 10.82 19.92 2.42
CA GLY A 349 10.00 20.56 1.39
C GLY A 349 9.03 19.64 0.64
N THR A 350 8.06 20.26 -0.03
CA THR A 350 7.27 19.62 -1.08
C THR A 350 8.10 19.61 -2.37
N THR A 351 8.39 18.46 -2.94
CA THR A 351 9.29 18.37 -4.11
C THR A 351 8.56 18.51 -5.42
N ARG A 352 9.13 19.30 -6.33
CA ARG A 352 8.72 19.40 -7.73
C ARG A 352 9.90 19.09 -8.65
N VAL A 353 9.71 18.18 -9.60
CA VAL A 353 10.69 17.91 -10.67
C VAL A 353 10.25 18.58 -11.97
N MET A 354 11.20 19.09 -12.74
CA MET A 354 10.93 19.68 -14.05
C MET A 354 10.76 18.57 -15.11
N SER A 355 9.97 18.84 -16.14
CA SER A 355 9.95 18.05 -17.37
C SER A 355 9.67 18.95 -18.56
N SER A 356 10.64 19.05 -19.46
CA SER A 356 10.71 20.09 -20.49
C SER A 356 11.00 19.50 -21.88
N PHE A 357 11.33 20.38 -22.81
CA PHE A 357 11.75 20.09 -24.19
C PHE A 357 13.15 20.64 -24.46
N ALA A 358 13.80 20.10 -25.50
CA ALA A 358 15.13 20.51 -25.89
C ALA A 358 15.08 21.86 -26.62
N PHE A 359 15.99 22.77 -26.29
CA PHE A 359 16.08 24.09 -26.90
C PHE A 359 17.53 24.56 -27.00
N ASP A 360 17.82 25.29 -28.07
CA ASP A 360 19.13 25.94 -28.30
C ASP A 360 19.04 27.47 -28.22
N ASP A 361 17.84 28.01 -28.36
CA ASP A 361 17.53 29.43 -28.20
C ASP A 361 16.70 29.68 -26.94
N ASN A 362 16.89 30.83 -26.30
CA ASN A 362 16.23 31.19 -25.04
C ASN A 362 14.71 31.32 -25.19
N ASP A 363 14.26 31.90 -26.30
CA ASP A 363 12.84 32.19 -26.55
C ASP A 363 12.12 31.02 -27.21
N GLN A 364 12.84 29.98 -27.63
CA GLN A 364 12.30 28.83 -28.36
C GLN A 364 11.08 28.19 -27.65
N GLY A 365 9.97 28.10 -28.39
CA GLY A 365 8.77 27.38 -27.97
C GLY A 365 8.91 25.85 -28.01
N PRO A 366 7.86 25.12 -27.57
CA PRO A 366 7.84 23.66 -27.63
C PRO A 366 7.92 23.16 -29.10
N PRO A 367 8.31 21.88 -29.31
CA PRO A 367 8.22 21.26 -30.61
C PRO A 367 6.85 21.48 -31.25
N SER A 368 6.82 22.02 -32.47
CA SER A 368 5.59 22.45 -33.13
C SER A 368 5.60 22.20 -34.64
N ASP A 369 4.41 22.09 -35.23
CA ASP A 369 4.20 21.99 -36.66
C ASP A 369 4.32 23.35 -37.38
N GLU A 370 4.20 23.37 -38.71
CA GLU A 370 4.28 24.60 -39.51
C GLU A 370 3.19 25.63 -39.16
N ALA A 371 2.10 25.22 -38.50
CA ALA A 371 1.03 26.09 -38.04
C ALA A 371 1.22 26.55 -36.58
N GLY A 372 2.32 26.16 -35.93
CA GLY A 372 2.62 26.50 -34.55
C GLY A 372 1.81 25.72 -33.52
N ASN A 373 1.20 24.59 -33.90
CA ASN A 373 0.57 23.67 -32.96
C ASN A 373 1.63 22.76 -32.34
N ILE A 374 1.49 22.43 -31.04
CA ILE A 374 2.42 21.53 -30.36
C ILE A 374 2.44 20.16 -31.05
N ILE A 375 3.62 19.57 -31.19
CA ILE A 375 3.82 18.16 -31.52
C ILE A 375 4.07 17.43 -30.20
N GLY A 376 3.16 16.50 -29.85
CA GLY A 376 3.24 15.76 -28.59
C GLY A 376 4.48 14.88 -28.47
N ALA A 377 4.86 14.55 -27.24
CA ALA A 377 5.96 13.64 -26.97
C ALA A 377 5.65 12.24 -27.52
N SER A 378 6.58 11.67 -28.28
CA SER A 378 6.54 10.24 -28.61
C SER A 378 7.30 9.46 -27.55
N ILE A 379 6.86 8.24 -27.23
CA ILE A 379 7.59 7.35 -26.32
C ILE A 379 8.33 6.32 -27.16
N ASN A 380 9.66 6.27 -27.02
CA ASN A 380 10.54 5.32 -27.70
C ASN A 380 10.48 3.95 -27.00
N ASP A 381 10.96 2.89 -27.68
CA ASP A 381 10.95 1.52 -27.14
C ASP A 381 11.74 1.37 -25.83
N ASP A 382 12.75 2.23 -25.61
CA ASP A 382 13.55 2.28 -24.36
C ASP A 382 12.89 3.13 -23.25
N GLY A 383 11.67 3.62 -23.48
CA GLY A 383 10.89 4.43 -22.55
C GLY A 383 11.26 5.92 -22.51
N THR A 384 12.27 6.35 -23.26
CA THR A 384 12.64 7.76 -23.41
C THR A 384 11.68 8.51 -24.32
N CYS A 385 11.71 9.84 -24.30
CA CYS A 385 10.90 10.65 -25.18
C CYS A 385 11.60 10.97 -26.52
N GLY A 386 10.79 11.08 -27.57
CA GLY A 386 11.18 11.60 -28.88
C GLY A 386 10.51 12.94 -29.19
N ASN A 387 10.49 13.32 -30.47
CA ASN A 387 9.92 14.59 -30.97
C ASN A 387 10.51 15.86 -30.32
N GLY A 388 11.74 15.81 -29.82
CA GLY A 388 12.41 16.96 -29.19
C GLY A 388 12.05 17.18 -27.71
N TRP A 389 11.31 16.26 -27.09
CA TRP A 389 11.00 16.30 -25.66
C TRP A 389 12.11 15.65 -24.83
N VAL A 390 12.46 16.25 -23.69
CA VAL A 390 13.52 15.74 -22.80
C VAL A 390 12.96 14.71 -21.81
N CYS A 391 11.76 14.99 -21.28
CA CYS A 391 11.05 14.13 -20.33
C CYS A 391 11.92 13.69 -19.15
N GLU A 392 12.50 14.64 -18.42
CA GLU A 392 13.35 14.38 -17.26
C GLU A 392 12.66 13.45 -16.24
N HIS A 393 11.33 13.59 -16.05
CA HIS A 393 10.54 12.71 -15.19
C HIS A 393 10.58 11.21 -15.60
N ARG A 394 10.85 10.89 -16.87
CA ARG A 394 11.00 9.51 -17.37
C ARG A 394 12.41 8.96 -17.23
N TRP A 395 13.37 9.75 -16.78
CA TRP A 395 14.72 9.24 -16.53
C TRP A 395 14.66 8.25 -15.36
N ARG A 396 15.24 7.06 -15.54
CA ARG A 396 15.20 5.97 -14.55
C ARG A 396 15.54 6.43 -13.15
N GLN A 397 16.62 7.18 -13.04
CA GLN A 397 17.12 7.71 -11.78
C GLN A 397 16.07 8.60 -11.10
N ILE A 398 15.29 9.37 -11.87
CA ILE A 398 14.29 10.30 -11.34
C ILE A 398 13.02 9.56 -10.92
N TYR A 399 12.41 8.74 -11.80
CA TYR A 399 11.17 8.03 -11.43
C TYR A 399 11.40 6.99 -10.33
N ASN A 400 12.57 6.36 -10.27
CA ASN A 400 12.90 5.46 -9.17
C ASN A 400 13.11 6.21 -7.86
N MET A 401 13.70 7.41 -7.90
CA MET A 401 13.84 8.23 -6.70
C MET A 401 12.51 8.84 -6.22
N VAL A 402 11.52 9.01 -7.09
CA VAL A 402 10.13 9.27 -6.67
C VAL A 402 9.59 8.07 -5.87
N GLY A 403 9.81 6.85 -6.38
CA GLY A 403 9.51 5.61 -5.65
C GLY A 403 10.24 5.50 -4.30
N PHE A 404 11.53 5.87 -4.26
CA PHE A 404 12.31 5.95 -3.03
C PHE A 404 11.68 6.92 -2.03
N ARG A 405 11.39 8.17 -2.44
CA ARG A 405 10.78 9.20 -1.58
C ARG A 405 9.47 8.72 -0.98
N ASN A 406 8.64 8.05 -1.77
CA ASN A 406 7.39 7.47 -1.32
C ASN A 406 7.61 6.35 -0.29
N ALA A 407 8.58 5.47 -0.51
CA ALA A 407 8.90 4.39 0.42
C ALA A 407 9.41 4.90 1.78
N VAL A 408 10.20 5.97 1.78
CA VAL A 408 10.80 6.56 2.99
C VAL A 408 10.00 7.71 3.59
N ALA A 409 8.76 7.92 3.14
CA ALA A 409 7.92 8.99 3.67
C ALA A 409 7.75 8.87 5.20
N GLY A 410 7.86 10.00 5.89
CA GLY A 410 7.73 10.11 7.35
C GLY A 410 8.95 9.68 8.17
N THR A 411 10.12 9.44 7.55
CA THR A 411 11.36 9.14 8.28
C THR A 411 12.33 10.31 8.28
N ASP A 412 13.11 10.46 9.36
CA ASP A 412 14.19 11.44 9.43
C ASP A 412 15.45 10.98 8.68
N VAL A 413 16.42 11.88 8.53
CA VAL A 413 17.78 11.54 8.11
C VAL A 413 18.51 10.88 9.29
N THR A 414 19.09 9.71 9.05
CA THR A 414 19.82 8.92 10.05
C THR A 414 21.21 8.56 9.53
N ASN A 415 22.12 8.15 10.42
CA ASN A 415 23.43 7.59 10.05
C ASN A 415 24.22 8.42 9.02
N TRP A 416 24.23 9.74 9.16
CA TRP A 416 25.01 10.59 8.26
C TRP A 416 26.49 10.21 8.32
N TRP A 417 27.07 9.96 7.16
CA TRP A 417 28.48 9.69 6.94
C TRP A 417 29.01 10.62 5.85
N ASP A 418 30.22 11.11 6.02
CA ASP A 418 30.95 11.86 5.01
C ASP A 418 32.46 11.60 5.14
N ASN A 419 33.21 11.87 4.08
CA ASN A 419 34.67 11.73 4.05
C ASN A 419 35.40 13.05 4.38
N ASP A 420 34.76 13.97 5.10
CA ASP A 420 35.21 15.35 5.28
C ASP A 420 35.35 16.15 3.97
N ASP A 421 34.74 15.72 2.87
CA ASP A 421 34.78 16.43 1.58
C ASP A 421 33.53 16.15 0.69
N ASN A 422 33.72 15.45 -0.43
CA ASN A 422 32.77 15.29 -1.55
C ASN A 422 32.13 13.89 -1.65
N GLN A 423 32.25 13.07 -0.60
CA GLN A 423 31.53 11.81 -0.46
C GLN A 423 30.62 11.89 0.76
N ILE A 424 29.34 11.59 0.55
CA ILE A 424 28.33 11.60 1.61
C ILE A 424 27.43 10.37 1.49
N ALA A 425 26.88 9.92 2.61
CA ALA A 425 25.85 8.91 2.66
C ALA A 425 24.96 9.12 3.89
N PHE A 426 23.70 8.69 3.80
CA PHE A 426 22.80 8.73 4.93
C PHE A 426 21.64 7.74 4.78
N GLY A 427 21.11 7.31 5.93
CA GLY A 427 19.89 6.54 6.04
C GLY A 427 18.64 7.43 6.08
N ARG A 428 17.50 6.81 5.78
CA ARG A 428 16.15 7.37 5.96
C ARG A 428 15.37 6.41 6.85
N GLY A 429 15.61 6.52 8.15
CA GLY A 429 15.14 5.57 9.16
C GLY A 429 15.52 4.13 8.81
N GLU A 430 14.61 3.19 9.05
CA GLU A 430 14.77 1.78 8.67
C GLU A 430 14.25 1.47 7.25
N LYS A 431 14.00 2.51 6.43
CA LYS A 431 13.28 2.37 5.16
C LYS A 431 14.12 2.59 3.91
N GLY A 432 15.21 3.34 3.99
CA GLY A 432 16.07 3.60 2.84
C GLY A 432 17.46 4.07 3.21
N PHE A 433 18.37 4.00 2.24
CA PHE A 433 19.76 4.45 2.35
C PHE A 433 20.23 4.99 1.00
N ILE A 434 21.06 6.02 1.03
CA ILE A 434 21.61 6.67 -0.17
C ILE A 434 23.06 7.10 0.03
N ALA A 435 23.85 7.06 -1.03
CA ALA A 435 25.24 7.53 -1.06
C ALA A 435 25.54 8.31 -2.35
N PHE A 436 26.45 9.29 -2.26
CA PHE A 436 26.87 10.19 -3.33
C PHE A 436 28.39 10.36 -3.33
N THR A 437 28.99 10.48 -4.51
CA THR A 437 30.41 10.83 -4.69
C THR A 437 30.61 11.72 -5.90
N LEU A 438 31.29 12.86 -5.71
CA LEU A 438 31.78 13.69 -6.83
C LEU A 438 33.22 13.36 -7.22
N ASP A 439 34.03 12.92 -6.25
CA ASP A 439 35.42 12.54 -6.44
C ASP A 439 35.81 11.29 -5.61
N GLY A 440 36.81 10.57 -6.11
CA GLY A 440 37.26 9.32 -5.53
C GLY A 440 36.21 8.20 -5.61
N ASP A 441 36.48 7.10 -4.94
CA ASP A 441 35.55 5.96 -4.85
C ASP A 441 35.15 5.75 -3.39
N ILE A 442 33.88 5.49 -3.15
CA ILE A 442 33.38 4.97 -1.88
C ILE A 442 33.54 3.46 -1.91
N ASN A 443 34.35 2.92 -0.99
CA ASN A 443 34.50 1.48 -0.74
C ASN A 443 34.47 1.26 0.78
N GLN A 444 33.31 1.49 1.38
CA GLN A 444 33.14 1.55 2.84
C GLN A 444 32.01 0.64 3.30
N SER A 445 32.14 0.10 4.52
CA SER A 445 31.00 -0.52 5.21
C SER A 445 30.29 0.55 6.02
N LEU A 446 29.06 0.89 5.65
CA LEU A 446 28.32 2.01 6.21
C LEU A 446 27.04 1.53 6.93
N PRO A 447 26.70 2.12 8.09
CA PRO A 447 25.47 1.80 8.79
C PRO A 447 24.26 2.36 8.02
N THR A 448 23.35 1.47 7.62
CA THR A 448 22.16 1.84 6.83
C THR A 448 20.88 1.93 7.66
N SER A 449 20.80 1.18 8.76
CA SER A 449 19.56 0.89 9.50
C SER A 449 18.49 0.11 8.72
N LEU A 450 18.76 -0.31 7.49
CA LEU A 450 17.86 -1.21 6.77
C LEU A 450 17.88 -2.62 7.39
N PRO A 451 16.77 -3.37 7.32
CA PRO A 451 16.77 -4.79 7.69
C PRO A 451 17.78 -5.60 6.85
N ALA A 452 18.37 -6.63 7.44
CA ALA A 452 19.30 -7.52 6.74
C ALA A 452 18.69 -8.12 5.46
N GLY A 453 19.49 -8.21 4.39
CA GLY A 453 19.10 -8.79 3.11
C GLY A 453 19.76 -8.11 1.92
N THR A 454 19.45 -8.58 0.71
CA THR A 454 19.97 -8.01 -0.54
C THR A 454 18.95 -7.07 -1.15
N TYR A 455 19.37 -5.89 -1.56
CA TYR A 455 18.56 -4.83 -2.13
C TYR A 455 19.05 -4.47 -3.52
N CYS A 456 18.15 -4.15 -4.44
CA CYS A 456 18.50 -3.61 -5.74
C CYS A 456 18.80 -2.11 -5.63
N ASP A 457 19.92 -1.67 -6.21
CA ASP A 457 20.23 -0.26 -6.38
C ASP A 457 19.32 0.35 -7.44
N VAL A 458 18.49 1.29 -7.01
CA VAL A 458 17.45 1.90 -7.86
C VAL A 458 17.98 3.02 -8.75
N ILE A 459 19.28 3.36 -8.65
CA ILE A 459 19.95 4.29 -9.56
C ILE A 459 20.48 3.55 -10.79
N SER A 460 21.34 2.55 -10.57
CA SER A 460 21.92 1.75 -11.66
C SER A 460 20.91 0.82 -12.34
N GLY A 461 19.80 0.46 -11.68
CA GLY A 461 18.73 -0.34 -12.24
C GLY A 461 17.47 -0.31 -11.39
N GLY A 462 16.85 -1.46 -11.16
CA GLY A 462 15.67 -1.62 -10.31
C GLY A 462 15.37 -3.09 -10.02
N LEU A 463 14.30 -3.33 -9.25
CA LEU A 463 13.77 -4.66 -9.00
C LEU A 463 12.75 -5.03 -10.08
N GLU A 464 13.07 -6.03 -10.91
CA GLU A 464 12.18 -6.53 -11.96
C GLU A 464 12.15 -8.06 -11.93
N GLY A 465 10.96 -8.67 -11.88
CA GLY A 465 10.83 -10.13 -11.90
C GLY A 465 11.56 -10.85 -10.76
N GLY A 466 11.76 -10.19 -9.62
CA GLY A 466 12.48 -10.76 -8.47
C GLY A 466 14.00 -10.73 -8.57
N SER A 467 14.57 -10.00 -9.53
CA SER A 467 16.02 -9.80 -9.67
C SER A 467 16.38 -8.32 -9.86
N CYS A 468 17.65 -7.98 -9.61
CA CYS A 468 18.15 -6.63 -9.84
C CYS A 468 18.62 -6.49 -11.29
N THR A 469 18.11 -5.48 -11.99
CA THR A 469 18.58 -5.13 -13.34
C THR A 469 19.87 -4.30 -13.32
N GLY A 470 20.21 -3.73 -12.16
CA GLY A 470 21.46 -3.01 -11.88
C GLY A 470 22.27 -3.67 -10.78
N LYS A 471 23.00 -2.86 -10.01
CA LYS A 471 23.75 -3.35 -8.85
C LYS A 471 22.82 -3.87 -7.75
N SER A 472 23.37 -4.71 -6.88
CA SER A 472 22.74 -5.12 -5.64
C SER A 472 23.63 -4.78 -4.45
N VAL A 473 23.02 -4.45 -3.31
CA VAL A 473 23.69 -4.16 -2.05
C VAL A 473 23.19 -5.11 -0.98
N THR A 474 24.10 -5.77 -0.28
CA THR A 474 23.75 -6.63 0.85
C THR A 474 23.93 -5.87 2.16
N VAL A 475 22.84 -5.83 2.95
CA VAL A 475 22.82 -5.34 4.31
C VAL A 475 22.96 -6.54 5.25
N ASP A 476 23.91 -6.49 6.17
CA ASP A 476 24.15 -7.53 7.17
C ASP A 476 23.17 -7.47 8.35
N ASP A 477 23.25 -8.47 9.25
CA ASP A 477 22.41 -8.55 10.46
C ASP A 477 22.62 -7.39 11.45
N GLY A 478 23.72 -6.66 11.32
CA GLY A 478 24.01 -5.44 12.08
C GLY A 478 23.46 -4.17 11.43
N GLY A 479 22.80 -4.28 10.27
CA GLY A 479 22.29 -3.14 9.51
C GLY A 479 23.37 -2.38 8.73
N ASN A 480 24.58 -2.93 8.57
CA ASN A 480 25.65 -2.32 7.77
C ASN A 480 25.62 -2.87 6.36
N ALA A 481 26.02 -2.04 5.39
CA ALA A 481 26.14 -2.44 4.00
C ALA A 481 27.52 -2.10 3.45
N ALA A 482 28.10 -3.01 2.67
CA ALA A 482 29.30 -2.74 1.89
C ALA A 482 28.91 -1.89 0.67
N ILE A 483 29.22 -0.59 0.73
CA ILE A 483 28.94 0.38 -0.32
C ILE A 483 30.15 0.49 -1.24
N SER A 484 29.93 0.20 -2.52
CA SER A 484 30.88 0.39 -3.60
C SER A 484 30.29 1.29 -4.68
N LEU A 485 30.78 2.52 -4.74
CA LEU A 485 30.31 3.57 -5.64
C LEU A 485 31.51 4.39 -6.13
N SER A 486 31.76 4.36 -7.44
CA SER A 486 32.84 5.16 -8.06
C SER A 486 32.32 6.48 -8.61
N SER A 487 33.10 7.56 -8.42
CA SER A 487 32.85 8.84 -9.10
C SER A 487 32.91 8.73 -10.63
N GLY A 488 33.53 7.68 -11.18
CA GLY A 488 33.55 7.38 -12.62
C GLY A 488 32.26 6.78 -13.19
N GLU A 489 31.30 6.39 -12.34
CA GLU A 489 30.01 5.82 -12.79
C GLU A 489 29.10 6.89 -13.40
N ASP A 490 28.13 6.46 -14.22
CA ASP A 490 27.27 7.36 -15.00
C ASP A 490 26.53 8.40 -14.16
N ASP A 491 26.12 8.03 -12.94
CA ASP A 491 25.27 8.88 -12.10
C ASP A 491 25.92 9.31 -10.77
N GLY A 492 26.98 8.64 -10.28
CA GLY A 492 27.64 9.01 -9.01
C GLY A 492 26.77 8.90 -7.74
N VAL A 493 25.66 8.17 -7.81
CA VAL A 493 24.70 7.93 -6.71
C VAL A 493 24.42 6.44 -6.59
N LEU A 494 24.18 5.97 -5.37
CA LEU A 494 23.62 4.66 -5.07
C LEU A 494 22.46 4.83 -4.10
N ALA A 495 21.32 4.18 -4.35
CA ALA A 495 20.16 4.24 -3.46
C ALA A 495 19.44 2.89 -3.33
N ILE A 496 19.08 2.51 -2.10
CA ILE A 496 18.35 1.28 -1.79
C ILE A 496 17.22 1.56 -0.79
N HIS A 497 16.10 0.84 -0.90
CA HIS A 497 14.97 0.99 0.02
C HIS A 497 14.20 -0.33 0.22
N VAL A 498 13.36 -0.39 1.26
CA VAL A 498 12.65 -1.62 1.68
C VAL A 498 11.84 -2.30 0.58
N ASN A 499 11.25 -1.55 -0.35
CA ASN A 499 10.49 -2.11 -1.46
C ASN A 499 11.37 -2.62 -2.62
N ALA A 500 12.68 -2.34 -2.60
CA ALA A 500 13.67 -2.86 -3.55
C ALA A 500 14.45 -4.05 -2.97
N LYS A 501 14.02 -4.60 -1.83
CA LYS A 501 14.63 -5.79 -1.23
C LYS A 501 14.30 -7.03 -2.06
N LEU A 502 15.33 -7.78 -2.47
CA LEU A 502 15.17 -9.10 -3.03
C LEU A 502 14.53 -10.01 -1.99
N LEU A 503 13.41 -10.61 -2.36
CA LEU A 503 12.85 -11.72 -1.62
C LEU A 503 13.79 -12.90 -1.84
N THR A 504 14.32 -13.46 -0.76
CA THR A 504 15.01 -14.75 -0.82
C THR A 504 14.01 -15.82 -1.31
N ALA A 505 14.47 -16.91 -1.91
CA ALA A 505 13.60 -18.04 -2.31
C ALA A 505 12.67 -18.51 -1.16
N VAL A 506 13.16 -18.33 0.08
CA VAL A 506 12.44 -18.53 1.34
C VAL A 506 11.26 -17.56 1.52
N LEU A 507 11.44 -16.27 1.24
CA LEU A 507 10.39 -15.26 1.37
C LEU A 507 9.35 -15.37 0.24
N THR A 508 9.76 -15.80 -0.96
CA THR A 508 8.80 -16.06 -2.04
C THR A 508 7.94 -17.30 -1.75
N GLN A 509 8.47 -18.33 -1.07
CA GLN A 509 7.70 -19.50 -0.59
C GLN A 509 6.68 -19.18 0.52
N LYS A 510 6.79 -18.01 1.17
CA LYS A 510 5.80 -17.49 2.14
C LYS A 510 4.72 -16.63 1.50
N ASN A 511 4.85 -16.29 0.21
CA ASN A 511 3.81 -15.56 -0.49
C ASN A 511 2.62 -16.48 -0.73
N ASN A 512 1.45 -16.10 -0.23
CA ASN A 512 0.22 -16.87 -0.40
C ASN A 512 -0.35 -16.82 -1.82
N ASN A 513 0.15 -15.96 -2.71
CA ASN A 513 -0.25 -15.86 -4.12
C ASN A 513 -1.72 -15.48 -4.33
N PHE A 514 -2.33 -14.81 -3.34
CA PHE A 514 -3.69 -14.30 -3.45
C PHE A 514 -3.82 -13.28 -4.57
N VAL A 515 -4.98 -13.27 -5.22
CA VAL A 515 -5.36 -12.16 -6.10
C VAL A 515 -5.62 -10.92 -5.24
N ALA A 516 -5.17 -9.75 -5.71
CA ALA A 516 -5.31 -8.49 -4.98
C ALA A 516 -6.76 -8.23 -4.52
N GLY A 517 -6.92 -7.74 -3.30
CA GLY A 517 -8.23 -7.43 -2.71
C GLY A 517 -8.99 -8.65 -2.16
N ARG A 518 -8.38 -9.83 -2.15
CA ARG A 518 -8.93 -11.06 -1.54
C ARG A 518 -8.10 -11.52 -0.37
N ASN A 519 -8.75 -12.18 0.57
CA ASN A 519 -8.10 -12.76 1.74
C ASN A 519 -8.80 -14.07 2.12
N THR A 520 -8.15 -14.80 3.03
CA THR A 520 -8.68 -15.98 3.70
C THR A 520 -8.75 -17.22 2.82
N ILE A 521 -8.17 -18.30 3.33
CA ILE A 521 -8.29 -19.65 2.79
C ILE A 521 -9.48 -20.32 3.49
N VAL A 522 -10.29 -21.07 2.75
CA VAL A 522 -11.29 -21.98 3.32
C VAL A 522 -10.85 -23.43 3.10
N HIS A 523 -10.82 -24.23 4.14
CA HIS A 523 -10.63 -25.67 4.04
C HIS A 523 -11.99 -26.34 3.78
N LEU A 524 -12.28 -26.64 2.51
CA LEU A 524 -13.47 -27.39 2.08
C LEU A 524 -13.24 -28.88 2.31
N PHE A 525 -13.26 -29.27 3.59
CA PHE A 525 -12.86 -30.59 4.05
C PHE A 525 -13.77 -31.69 3.50
N GLU A 526 -13.19 -32.67 2.81
CA GLU A 526 -13.88 -33.80 2.14
C GLU A 526 -14.78 -33.44 0.94
N TRP A 527 -14.74 -32.21 0.41
CA TRP A 527 -15.57 -31.86 -0.74
C TRP A 527 -15.10 -32.55 -2.03
N LYS A 528 -16.03 -32.82 -2.96
CA LYS A 528 -15.69 -33.28 -4.31
C LYS A 528 -15.18 -32.13 -5.18
N TRP A 529 -14.32 -32.42 -6.14
CA TRP A 529 -13.69 -31.37 -6.97
C TRP A 529 -14.70 -30.60 -7.81
N GLU A 530 -15.72 -31.28 -8.35
CA GLU A 530 -16.82 -30.64 -9.07
C GLU A 530 -17.61 -29.66 -8.19
N ASP A 531 -17.84 -30.01 -6.91
CA ASP A 531 -18.58 -29.17 -5.97
C ASP A 531 -17.74 -27.94 -5.60
N ILE A 532 -16.42 -28.11 -5.38
CA ILE A 532 -15.50 -26.99 -5.13
C ILE A 532 -15.44 -26.04 -6.32
N ALA A 533 -15.41 -26.57 -7.55
CA ALA A 533 -15.38 -25.75 -8.76
C ALA A 533 -16.63 -24.85 -8.85
N ALA A 534 -17.81 -25.40 -8.59
CA ALA A 534 -19.06 -24.64 -8.53
C ALA A 534 -19.06 -23.63 -7.37
N GLU A 535 -18.53 -24.02 -6.21
CA GLU A 535 -18.43 -23.16 -5.01
C GLU A 535 -17.52 -21.94 -5.26
N CYS A 536 -16.40 -22.15 -5.97
CA CYS A 536 -15.50 -21.09 -6.42
C CYS A 536 -16.21 -20.02 -7.24
N GLU A 537 -16.97 -20.45 -8.25
CA GLU A 537 -17.65 -19.56 -9.20
C GLU A 537 -18.86 -18.86 -8.59
N HIS A 538 -19.69 -19.61 -7.87
CA HIS A 538 -20.99 -19.11 -7.42
C HIS A 538 -20.92 -18.36 -6.09
N PHE A 539 -19.90 -18.61 -5.27
CA PHE A 539 -19.84 -18.07 -3.91
C PHE A 539 -18.48 -17.51 -3.52
N LEU A 540 -17.42 -18.31 -3.51
CA LEU A 540 -16.12 -17.89 -2.95
C LEU A 540 -15.54 -16.70 -3.71
N GLY A 541 -15.55 -16.75 -5.04
CA GLY A 541 -15.12 -15.66 -5.90
C GLY A 541 -15.91 -14.37 -5.66
N PRO A 542 -17.24 -14.40 -5.81
CA PRO A 542 -18.11 -13.25 -5.53
C PRO A 542 -18.01 -12.69 -4.10
N LYS A 543 -17.76 -13.55 -3.09
CA LYS A 543 -17.61 -13.13 -1.68
C LYS A 543 -16.18 -12.70 -1.32
N GLY A 544 -15.23 -12.82 -2.25
CA GLY A 544 -13.85 -12.33 -2.09
C GLY A 544 -12.96 -13.21 -1.21
N TYR A 545 -13.26 -14.51 -1.13
CA TYR A 545 -12.32 -15.50 -0.59
C TYR A 545 -11.11 -15.62 -1.51
N ALA A 546 -9.93 -15.83 -0.92
CA ALA A 546 -8.70 -15.88 -1.69
C ALA A 546 -8.33 -17.29 -2.18
N GLY A 547 -8.73 -18.34 -1.47
CA GLY A 547 -8.45 -19.69 -1.91
C GLY A 547 -9.08 -20.80 -1.08
N VAL A 548 -8.85 -22.03 -1.53
CA VAL A 548 -9.38 -23.27 -0.96
C VAL A 548 -8.23 -24.20 -0.60
N GLN A 549 -8.18 -24.66 0.64
CA GLN A 549 -7.44 -25.87 1.00
C GLN A 549 -8.33 -27.07 0.68
N ILE A 550 -7.82 -28.01 -0.12
CA ILE A 550 -8.51 -29.26 -0.43
C ILE A 550 -7.96 -30.40 0.44
N SER A 551 -8.78 -31.41 0.71
CA SER A 551 -8.31 -32.67 1.32
C SER A 551 -7.29 -33.39 0.42
N PRO A 552 -6.50 -34.34 0.94
CA PRO A 552 -5.47 -35.03 0.16
C PRO A 552 -6.01 -35.55 -1.19
N PRO A 553 -5.40 -35.16 -2.33
CA PRO A 553 -5.89 -35.51 -3.65
C PRO A 553 -5.23 -36.77 -4.22
N ASN A 554 -4.18 -37.28 -3.57
CA ASN A 554 -3.47 -38.49 -3.99
C ASN A 554 -4.17 -39.76 -3.47
N GLU A 555 -3.92 -40.88 -4.14
CA GLU A 555 -4.48 -42.18 -3.81
C GLU A 555 -4.20 -42.57 -2.37
N ASN A 556 -5.27 -42.88 -1.65
CA ASN A 556 -5.25 -43.27 -0.26
C ASN A 556 -5.88 -44.66 -0.04
N GLU A 557 -5.56 -45.30 1.08
CA GLU A 557 -6.10 -46.61 1.41
C GLU A 557 -7.63 -46.56 1.61
N ILE A 558 -8.35 -47.58 1.11
CA ILE A 558 -9.78 -47.75 1.36
C ILE A 558 -9.98 -48.48 2.69
N ILE A 559 -10.49 -47.78 3.70
CA ILE A 559 -10.64 -48.32 5.05
C ILE A 559 -12.13 -48.38 5.43
N ILE A 560 -12.55 -49.51 6.01
CA ILE A 560 -13.88 -49.67 6.61
C ILE A 560 -13.71 -49.74 8.13
N HIS A 561 -14.15 -48.70 8.82
CA HIS A 561 -14.12 -48.58 10.27
C HIS A 561 -15.55 -48.46 10.80
N ASP A 562 -15.94 -49.35 11.71
CA ASP A 562 -17.29 -49.43 12.29
C ASP A 562 -18.42 -49.37 11.25
N GLY A 563 -18.20 -50.02 10.10
CA GLY A 563 -19.17 -50.15 9.01
C GLY A 563 -19.26 -48.95 8.07
N SER A 564 -18.36 -47.95 8.19
CA SER A 564 -18.31 -46.78 7.31
C SER A 564 -16.87 -46.42 6.91
N ARG A 565 -16.69 -45.52 5.94
CA ARG A 565 -15.37 -45.02 5.55
C ARG A 565 -14.98 -43.81 6.40
N PRO A 566 -13.92 -43.87 7.22
CA PRO A 566 -13.52 -42.75 8.07
C PRO A 566 -12.92 -41.61 7.24
N TRP A 567 -12.75 -40.43 7.84
CA TRP A 567 -12.08 -39.30 7.16
C TRP A 567 -10.56 -39.46 7.11
N TRP A 568 -9.98 -40.03 8.17
CA TRP A 568 -8.53 -40.15 8.33
C TRP A 568 -7.90 -41.17 7.37
N GLU A 569 -8.70 -41.95 6.63
CA GLU A 569 -8.18 -42.81 5.56
C GLU A 569 -7.42 -42.01 4.49
N ARG A 570 -7.76 -40.72 4.28
CA ARG A 570 -7.07 -39.84 3.32
C ARG A 570 -5.63 -39.54 3.71
N TYR A 571 -5.30 -39.68 4.98
CA TYR A 571 -3.96 -39.50 5.52
C TYR A 571 -3.19 -40.83 5.56
N GLN A 572 -3.61 -41.81 4.76
CA GLN A 572 -2.90 -43.07 4.55
C GLN A 572 -2.58 -43.28 3.07
N PRO A 573 -1.55 -42.61 2.52
CA PRO A 573 -1.20 -42.71 1.11
C PRO A 573 -0.87 -44.14 0.68
N VAL A 574 -1.33 -44.50 -0.51
CA VAL A 574 -0.96 -45.72 -1.24
C VAL A 574 -0.10 -45.37 -2.44
N SER A 575 -0.43 -44.27 -3.13
CA SER A 575 0.40 -43.72 -4.20
C SER A 575 0.21 -42.21 -4.36
N TYR A 576 0.92 -41.63 -5.34
CA TYR A 576 0.77 -40.24 -5.74
C TYR A 576 -0.19 -40.04 -6.93
N GLU A 577 -0.93 -41.08 -7.35
CA GLU A 577 -1.97 -40.94 -8.37
C GLU A 577 -3.12 -40.06 -7.90
N LEU A 578 -3.61 -39.15 -8.74
CA LEU A 578 -4.64 -38.18 -8.37
C LEU A 578 -6.05 -38.77 -8.55
N ASN A 579 -6.41 -39.73 -7.70
CA ASN A 579 -7.71 -40.41 -7.78
C ASN A 579 -8.21 -40.82 -6.38
N THR A 580 -9.28 -40.16 -5.91
CA THR A 580 -9.82 -40.32 -4.55
C THR A 580 -11.35 -40.29 -4.55
N ARG A 581 -11.97 -40.36 -3.37
CA ARG A 581 -13.42 -40.14 -3.22
C ARG A 581 -13.90 -38.77 -3.69
N SER A 582 -13.01 -37.78 -3.82
CA SER A 582 -13.38 -36.45 -4.32
C SER A 582 -13.45 -36.35 -5.85
N GLY A 583 -12.86 -37.31 -6.58
CA GLY A 583 -12.78 -37.29 -8.04
C GLY A 583 -11.44 -37.81 -8.58
N ASP A 584 -11.36 -37.85 -9.90
CA ASP A 584 -10.14 -38.19 -10.65
C ASP A 584 -9.32 -36.93 -11.01
N GLU A 585 -8.19 -37.13 -11.69
CA GLU A 585 -7.28 -36.06 -12.11
C GLU A 585 -7.96 -35.05 -13.03
N ALA A 586 -8.85 -35.51 -13.91
CA ALA A 586 -9.57 -34.63 -14.83
C ALA A 586 -10.51 -33.68 -14.07
N ALA A 587 -11.25 -34.18 -13.09
CA ALA A 587 -12.09 -33.37 -12.21
C ALA A 587 -11.25 -32.41 -11.36
N LEU A 588 -10.07 -32.83 -10.89
CA LEU A 588 -9.15 -31.97 -10.14
C LEU A 588 -8.63 -30.82 -11.02
N ALA A 589 -8.19 -31.12 -12.24
CA ALA A 589 -7.71 -30.13 -13.20
C ALA A 589 -8.81 -29.12 -13.60
N ASP A 590 -10.04 -29.60 -13.84
CA ASP A 590 -11.21 -28.73 -14.10
C ASP A 590 -11.46 -27.76 -12.94
N MET A 591 -11.48 -28.28 -11.71
CA MET A 591 -11.66 -27.48 -10.50
C MET A 591 -10.57 -26.41 -10.35
N ILE A 592 -9.30 -26.78 -10.50
CA ILE A 592 -8.18 -25.82 -10.37
C ILE A 592 -8.29 -24.73 -11.44
N SER A 593 -8.57 -25.10 -12.68
CA SER A 593 -8.72 -24.15 -13.78
C SER A 593 -9.85 -23.14 -13.51
N ARG A 594 -11.05 -23.64 -13.17
CA ARG A 594 -12.24 -22.81 -12.91
C ARG A 594 -12.07 -21.91 -11.68
N CYS A 595 -11.53 -22.43 -10.59
CA CYS A 595 -11.25 -21.63 -9.40
C CYS A 595 -10.22 -20.52 -9.68
N ASN A 596 -9.12 -20.83 -10.36
CA ASN A 596 -8.11 -19.81 -10.73
C ASN A 596 -8.70 -18.74 -11.65
N ALA A 597 -9.56 -19.11 -12.61
CA ALA A 597 -10.22 -18.17 -13.52
C ALA A 597 -11.10 -17.13 -12.77
N VAL A 598 -11.69 -17.51 -11.64
CA VAL A 598 -12.46 -16.60 -10.78
C VAL A 598 -11.64 -16.04 -9.61
N GLY A 599 -10.31 -16.15 -9.65
CA GLY A 599 -9.37 -15.58 -8.69
C GLY A 599 -9.35 -16.26 -7.32
N VAL A 600 -9.77 -17.52 -7.23
CA VAL A 600 -9.73 -18.36 -6.02
C VAL A 600 -8.61 -19.39 -6.21
N ARG A 601 -7.57 -19.31 -5.37
CA ARG A 601 -6.39 -20.19 -5.44
C ARG A 601 -6.64 -21.55 -4.81
N ILE A 602 -5.96 -22.59 -5.27
CA ILE A 602 -6.04 -23.94 -4.69
C ILE A 602 -4.77 -24.26 -3.92
N TYR A 603 -4.92 -24.81 -2.72
CA TYR A 603 -3.85 -25.32 -1.88
C TYR A 603 -4.08 -26.80 -1.60
N VAL A 604 -3.12 -27.64 -1.98
CA VAL A 604 -3.20 -29.09 -1.81
C VAL A 604 -2.77 -29.46 -0.39
N ASP A 605 -3.53 -30.32 0.28
CA ASP A 605 -3.04 -31.04 1.46
C ASP A 605 -2.13 -32.19 1.02
N ALA A 606 -0.83 -32.04 1.29
CA ALA A 606 0.21 -32.93 0.81
C ALA A 606 0.70 -33.84 1.95
N VAL A 607 0.47 -35.14 1.79
CA VAL A 607 0.84 -36.18 2.75
C VAL A 607 1.99 -37.01 2.18
N PHE A 608 3.21 -36.72 2.63
CA PHE A 608 4.42 -37.43 2.22
C PHE A 608 5.41 -37.71 3.37
N ASN A 609 4.99 -37.50 4.62
CA ASN A 609 5.76 -38.02 5.76
C ASN A 609 5.76 -39.55 5.75
N HIS A 610 4.62 -40.15 5.46
CA HIS A 610 4.37 -41.57 5.66
C HIS A 610 3.46 -42.16 4.58
N MET A 611 3.36 -43.48 4.59
CA MET A 611 2.42 -44.27 3.78
C MET A 611 1.45 -45.06 4.70
N SER A 612 0.49 -45.75 4.10
CA SER A 612 -0.58 -46.51 4.78
C SER A 612 -0.11 -47.53 5.85
N ALA A 613 -1.01 -47.92 6.75
CA ALA A 613 -0.66 -48.80 7.89
C ALA A 613 -1.39 -50.15 7.93
N VAL A 614 -2.51 -50.31 7.24
CA VAL A 614 -3.40 -51.48 7.42
C VAL A 614 -3.15 -52.56 6.37
N GLY A 615 -3.02 -52.16 5.11
CA GLY A 615 -2.81 -53.04 3.97
C GLY A 615 -4.12 -53.38 3.27
N GLY A 616 -4.17 -53.17 1.96
CA GLY A 616 -5.39 -53.28 1.19
C GLY A 616 -5.27 -52.70 -0.21
N LYS A 617 -6.38 -52.13 -0.68
CA LYS A 617 -6.45 -51.41 -1.96
C LYS A 617 -6.55 -49.91 -1.74
N GLY A 618 -5.82 -49.16 -2.54
CA GLY A 618 -5.98 -47.73 -2.68
C GLY A 618 -7.23 -47.35 -3.49
N THR A 619 -7.60 -46.08 -3.44
CA THR A 619 -8.74 -45.51 -4.18
C THR A 619 -8.61 -45.57 -5.71
N ALA A 620 -7.39 -45.69 -6.25
CA ALA A 620 -7.13 -45.93 -7.68
C ALA A 620 -7.02 -47.43 -8.01
N GLY A 621 -7.12 -48.30 -7.00
CA GLY A 621 -7.14 -49.75 -7.13
C GLY A 621 -5.78 -50.43 -6.95
N HIS A 622 -4.71 -49.67 -6.66
CA HIS A 622 -3.38 -50.21 -6.40
C HIS A 622 -3.34 -50.97 -5.08
N ASP A 623 -2.53 -52.03 -5.05
CA ASP A 623 -2.27 -52.79 -3.82
C ASP A 623 -1.17 -52.12 -3.00
N CYS A 624 -1.27 -52.19 -1.67
CA CYS A 624 -0.18 -51.86 -0.74
C CYS A 624 0.05 -52.99 0.26
N ASP A 625 1.30 -53.20 0.65
CA ASP A 625 1.67 -54.11 1.74
C ASP A 625 2.52 -53.36 2.77
N PRO A 626 1.90 -52.72 3.78
CA PRO A 626 2.61 -51.99 4.82
C PRO A 626 3.52 -52.86 5.69
N ASP A 627 3.22 -54.16 5.84
CA ASP A 627 4.02 -55.08 6.66
C ASP A 627 5.40 -55.32 6.03
N SER A 628 5.44 -55.46 4.69
CA SER A 628 6.70 -55.54 3.93
C SER A 628 7.23 -54.19 3.45
N LYS A 629 6.45 -53.11 3.63
CA LYS A 629 6.72 -51.75 3.14
C LYS A 629 6.81 -51.64 1.62
N GLU A 630 5.94 -52.36 0.93
CA GLU A 630 5.88 -52.39 -0.53
C GLU A 630 4.68 -51.56 -1.05
N TYR A 631 4.99 -50.54 -1.85
CA TYR A 631 4.04 -49.61 -2.48
C TYR A 631 4.34 -49.52 -3.98
N PRO A 632 3.92 -50.51 -4.79
CA PRO A 632 4.40 -50.69 -6.16
C PRO A 632 4.03 -49.56 -7.12
N ALA A 633 3.00 -48.78 -6.83
CA ALA A 633 2.54 -47.68 -7.68
C ALA A 633 3.45 -46.43 -7.62
N VAL A 634 4.20 -46.24 -6.51
CA VAL A 634 5.24 -45.19 -6.39
C VAL A 634 6.63 -45.67 -6.80
N PRO A 635 6.74 -46.94 -7.19
CA PRO A 635 7.49 -48.01 -6.49
C PRO A 635 8.36 -47.58 -5.29
N TYR A 636 7.80 -47.63 -4.08
CA TYR A 636 8.60 -47.68 -2.85
C TYR A 636 8.71 -49.12 -2.31
N GLY A 637 9.87 -49.48 -1.80
CA GLY A 637 10.13 -50.71 -1.06
C GLY A 637 10.75 -50.44 0.30
N SER A 638 11.09 -51.48 1.06
CA SER A 638 11.52 -51.35 2.46
C SER A 638 12.72 -50.42 2.73
N ASN A 639 13.55 -50.15 1.72
CA ASN A 639 14.72 -49.27 1.85
C ASN A 639 14.38 -47.77 1.77
N ASP A 640 13.19 -47.42 1.29
CA ASP A 640 12.74 -46.02 1.14
C ASP A 640 12.12 -45.47 2.42
N PHE A 641 12.11 -46.29 3.48
CA PHE A 641 11.52 -45.97 4.78
C PHE A 641 12.57 -46.02 5.87
N HIS A 642 12.37 -45.21 6.92
CA HIS A 642 13.16 -45.34 8.14
C HIS A 642 12.99 -46.72 8.77
N LYS A 643 13.97 -47.11 9.59
CA LYS A 643 13.89 -48.36 10.35
C LYS A 643 12.70 -48.28 11.30
N SER A 644 11.83 -49.30 11.28
CA SER A 644 10.63 -49.31 12.11
C SER A 644 10.93 -49.14 13.60
N CYS A 645 10.32 -48.12 14.16
CA CYS A 645 10.24 -47.76 15.57
C CYS A 645 8.97 -46.95 15.79
N THR A 646 8.55 -46.74 17.03
CA THR A 646 7.34 -45.96 17.36
C THR A 646 7.73 -44.63 17.99
N ILE A 647 7.04 -43.56 17.62
CA ILE A 647 7.14 -42.28 18.32
C ILE A 647 6.63 -42.46 19.74
N SER A 648 7.52 -42.30 20.72
CA SER A 648 7.23 -42.50 22.14
C SER A 648 7.81 -41.38 23.03
N ASN A 649 8.69 -40.55 22.49
CA ASN A 649 9.33 -39.47 23.21
C ASN A 649 9.39 -38.17 22.38
N TYR A 650 8.41 -37.29 22.57
CA TYR A 650 8.36 -35.97 21.93
C TYR A 650 9.43 -34.97 22.40
N SER A 651 10.29 -35.38 23.35
CA SER A 651 11.48 -34.61 23.76
C SER A 651 12.75 -35.04 23.01
N ASP A 652 12.64 -35.95 22.06
CA ASP A 652 13.72 -36.47 21.22
C ASP A 652 13.38 -36.24 19.74
N ALA A 653 14.14 -35.35 19.06
CA ALA A 653 13.93 -35.02 17.65
C ALA A 653 13.97 -36.26 16.77
N GLU A 654 14.95 -37.12 17.02
CA GLU A 654 15.24 -38.27 16.17
C GLU A 654 14.10 -39.29 16.29
N ASN A 655 13.60 -39.51 17.51
CA ASN A 655 12.42 -40.34 17.70
C ASN A 655 11.17 -39.74 17.06
N VAL A 656 10.98 -38.41 17.08
CA VAL A 656 9.80 -37.76 16.49
C VAL A 656 9.82 -37.79 14.96
N ARG A 657 11.02 -37.75 14.35
CA ARG A 657 11.20 -37.58 12.90
C ARG A 657 11.56 -38.84 12.12
N ASN A 658 12.05 -39.88 12.79
CA ASN A 658 12.53 -41.11 12.13
C ASN A 658 11.71 -42.35 12.52
N CYS A 659 10.63 -42.19 13.29
CA CYS A 659 9.80 -43.30 13.75
C CYS A 659 8.35 -43.15 13.29
N GLU A 660 7.65 -44.27 13.24
CA GLU A 660 6.27 -44.39 12.77
C GLU A 660 5.32 -43.60 13.69
N LEU A 661 4.61 -42.62 13.12
CA LEU A 661 3.52 -41.91 13.76
C LEU A 661 2.32 -42.85 13.87
N GLY A 662 2.11 -43.39 15.07
CA GLY A 662 1.17 -44.50 15.24
C GLY A 662 1.70 -45.75 14.55
N SER A 663 1.00 -46.22 13.53
CA SER A 663 1.38 -47.38 12.71
C SER A 663 1.74 -47.03 11.26
N LEU A 664 1.75 -45.74 10.92
CA LEU A 664 1.99 -45.22 9.58
C LEU A 664 3.46 -45.41 9.18
N LYS A 665 3.72 -45.89 7.96
CA LYS A 665 5.07 -46.25 7.52
C LYS A 665 5.87 -45.02 7.14
N ASP A 666 6.86 -44.69 7.97
CA ASP A 666 7.64 -43.45 7.91
C ASP A 666 8.67 -43.47 6.78
N LEU A 667 8.51 -42.58 5.80
CA LEU A 667 9.41 -42.44 4.65
C LEU A 667 10.74 -41.81 5.07
N ASP A 668 11.83 -42.20 4.42
CA ASP A 668 13.16 -41.61 4.64
C ASP A 668 13.42 -40.49 3.62
N GLN A 669 12.98 -39.27 3.94
CA GLN A 669 13.15 -38.11 3.05
C GLN A 669 14.60 -37.61 2.97
N SER A 670 15.56 -38.24 3.67
CA SER A 670 16.97 -37.93 3.49
C SER A 670 17.53 -38.49 2.17
N GLN A 671 16.85 -39.48 1.59
CA GLN A 671 17.23 -40.14 0.34
C GLN A 671 16.76 -39.36 -0.89
N ASP A 672 17.68 -39.18 -1.85
CA ASP A 672 17.38 -38.46 -3.09
C ASP A 672 16.23 -39.09 -3.88
N TYR A 673 16.15 -40.43 -3.94
CA TYR A 673 15.04 -41.13 -4.62
C TYR A 673 13.67 -40.79 -4.01
N VAL A 674 13.57 -40.77 -2.68
CA VAL A 674 12.33 -40.41 -1.98
C VAL A 674 11.98 -38.96 -2.25
N ARG A 675 12.95 -38.04 -2.14
CA ARG A 675 12.75 -36.61 -2.46
C ARG A 675 12.30 -36.39 -3.89
N ASP A 676 12.93 -37.06 -4.85
CA ASP A 676 12.60 -36.92 -6.28
C ASP A 676 11.15 -37.33 -6.55
N LYS A 677 10.67 -38.41 -5.93
CA LYS A 677 9.27 -38.85 -6.03
C LYS A 677 8.28 -37.88 -5.42
N ILE A 678 8.63 -37.29 -4.27
CA ILE A 678 7.81 -36.23 -3.65
C ILE A 678 7.78 -34.98 -4.55
N VAL A 679 8.94 -34.56 -5.06
CA VAL A 679 9.06 -33.39 -5.94
C VAL A 679 8.32 -33.60 -7.26
N GLU A 680 8.32 -34.82 -7.83
CA GLU A 680 7.54 -35.21 -9.00
C GLU A 680 6.03 -34.97 -8.76
N PHE A 681 5.51 -35.47 -7.63
CA PHE A 681 4.12 -35.26 -7.22
C PHE A 681 3.76 -33.78 -7.03
N LEU A 682 4.58 -33.03 -6.29
CA LEU A 682 4.35 -31.59 -6.05
C LEU A 682 4.43 -30.79 -7.37
N ASN A 683 5.39 -31.11 -8.24
CA ASN A 683 5.51 -30.46 -9.54
C ASN A 683 4.33 -30.78 -10.46
N HIS A 684 3.79 -32.00 -10.41
CA HIS A 684 2.58 -32.35 -11.16
C HIS A 684 1.38 -31.49 -10.72
N CYS A 685 1.20 -31.32 -9.40
CA CYS A 685 0.18 -30.40 -8.87
C CYS A 685 0.40 -28.94 -9.32
N VAL A 686 1.66 -28.46 -9.34
CA VAL A 686 1.99 -27.11 -9.82
C VAL A 686 1.67 -26.94 -11.31
N ASP A 687 1.91 -27.96 -12.15
CA ASP A 687 1.53 -27.91 -13.57
C ASP A 687 0.03 -27.74 -13.76
N LEU A 688 -0.78 -28.43 -12.95
CA LEU A 688 -2.24 -28.31 -12.97
C LEU A 688 -2.75 -26.93 -12.49
N GLY A 689 -1.89 -26.09 -11.88
CA GLY A 689 -2.22 -24.72 -11.47
C GLY A 689 -2.45 -24.53 -9.96
N VAL A 690 -1.98 -25.46 -9.12
CA VAL A 690 -2.01 -25.31 -7.65
C VAL A 690 -1.11 -24.15 -7.20
N ALA A 691 -1.58 -23.36 -6.23
CA ALA A 691 -0.87 -22.16 -5.74
C ALA A 691 0.09 -22.45 -4.57
N GLY A 692 -0.05 -23.61 -3.92
CA GLY A 692 0.74 -23.99 -2.75
C GLY A 692 0.24 -25.25 -2.06
N PHE A 693 0.83 -25.56 -0.90
CA PHE A 693 0.67 -26.83 -0.21
C PHE A 693 0.54 -26.62 1.31
N ARG A 694 -0.46 -27.28 1.92
CA ARG A 694 -0.48 -27.60 3.34
C ARG A 694 0.37 -28.85 3.51
N ILE A 695 1.43 -28.76 4.30
CA ILE A 695 2.34 -29.90 4.50
C ILE A 695 1.93 -30.62 5.78
N ASP A 696 1.33 -31.79 5.59
CA ASP A 696 0.90 -32.69 6.67
C ASP A 696 2.08 -33.14 7.52
N ALA A 697 1.87 -33.26 8.84
CA ALA A 697 2.82 -33.84 9.77
C ALA A 697 4.25 -33.27 9.66
N ALA A 698 4.44 -32.00 9.27
CA ALA A 698 5.77 -31.42 9.02
C ALA A 698 6.70 -31.50 10.24
N LYS A 699 6.16 -31.52 11.47
CA LYS A 699 6.90 -31.77 12.71
C LYS A 699 7.69 -33.09 12.70
N HIS A 700 7.17 -34.09 11.99
CA HIS A 700 7.70 -35.44 11.86
C HIS A 700 8.70 -35.58 10.71
N MET A 701 9.04 -34.49 10.02
CA MET A 701 10.08 -34.47 8.99
C MET A 701 11.20 -33.51 9.39
N TRP A 702 12.41 -33.77 8.88
CA TRP A 702 13.56 -32.89 9.09
C TRP A 702 13.41 -31.58 8.30
N PRO A 703 13.66 -30.41 8.93
CA PRO A 703 13.66 -29.12 8.24
C PRO A 703 14.55 -29.07 7.00
N GLU A 704 15.70 -29.73 7.06
CA GLU A 704 16.69 -29.77 5.97
C GLU A 704 16.15 -30.50 4.74
N ASP A 705 15.44 -31.61 4.95
CA ASP A 705 14.83 -32.41 3.88
C ASP A 705 13.67 -31.64 3.23
N LEU A 706 12.80 -31.02 4.05
CA LEU A 706 11.73 -30.15 3.56
C LEU A 706 12.28 -28.97 2.75
N LYS A 707 13.35 -28.34 3.23
CA LYS A 707 14.01 -27.24 2.51
C LYS A 707 14.57 -27.70 1.16
N ALA A 708 15.13 -28.90 1.08
CA ALA A 708 15.60 -29.49 -0.17
C ALA A 708 14.43 -29.74 -1.14
N ILE A 709 13.35 -30.37 -0.65
CA ILE A 709 12.14 -30.64 -1.43
C ILE A 709 11.53 -29.33 -1.96
N TYR A 710 11.24 -28.35 -1.09
CA TYR A 710 10.59 -27.10 -1.49
C TYR A 710 11.46 -26.27 -2.43
N GLY A 711 12.79 -26.35 -2.28
CA GLY A 711 13.76 -25.70 -3.17
C GLY A 711 13.77 -26.30 -4.58
N ALA A 712 13.44 -27.59 -4.71
CA ALA A 712 13.41 -28.32 -5.98
C ALA A 712 12.06 -28.25 -6.72
N VAL A 713 10.97 -27.87 -6.04
CA VAL A 713 9.68 -27.60 -6.71
C VAL A 713 9.87 -26.43 -7.69
N LYS A 714 9.20 -26.44 -8.83
CA LYS A 714 9.27 -25.37 -9.84
C LYS A 714 8.44 -24.13 -9.45
N ASP A 715 8.60 -23.07 -10.25
CA ASP A 715 7.77 -21.87 -10.14
C ASP A 715 6.34 -22.16 -10.60
N LEU A 716 5.39 -21.37 -10.09
CA LEU A 716 3.97 -21.53 -10.39
C LEU A 716 3.66 -21.30 -11.87
N ASN A 717 2.70 -22.09 -12.38
CA ASN A 717 2.34 -22.09 -13.79
C ASN A 717 1.67 -20.77 -14.22
N THR A 718 2.35 -19.98 -15.06
CA THR A 718 1.85 -18.67 -15.51
C THR A 718 0.53 -18.73 -16.29
N ASP A 719 0.19 -19.89 -16.87
CA ASP A 719 -1.08 -20.07 -17.59
C ASP A 719 -2.32 -20.00 -16.67
N HIS A 720 -2.11 -20.16 -15.36
CA HIS A 720 -3.15 -20.02 -14.33
C HIS A 720 -3.16 -18.64 -13.66
N GLY A 721 -2.53 -17.63 -14.30
CA GLY A 721 -2.56 -16.24 -13.84
C GLY A 721 -1.65 -15.97 -12.64
N PHE A 722 -0.54 -16.70 -12.52
CA PHE A 722 0.53 -16.42 -11.57
C PHE A 722 1.62 -15.54 -12.21
N ALA A 723 2.30 -14.73 -11.41
CA ALA A 723 3.42 -13.93 -11.88
C ALA A 723 4.63 -14.83 -12.24
N ARG A 724 5.43 -14.43 -13.24
CA ARG A 724 6.70 -15.10 -13.54
C ARG A 724 7.61 -15.08 -12.30
N GLY A 725 8.17 -16.22 -11.94
CA GLY A 725 9.01 -16.36 -10.75
C GLY A 725 8.23 -16.54 -9.43
N ALA A 726 6.89 -16.62 -9.47
CA ALA A 726 6.10 -16.90 -8.28
C ALA A 726 6.39 -18.32 -7.77
N ARG A 727 6.64 -18.45 -6.47
CA ARG A 727 6.90 -19.74 -5.82
C ARG A 727 5.64 -20.28 -5.15
N PRO A 728 5.47 -21.62 -5.08
CA PRO A 728 4.37 -22.21 -4.32
C PRO A 728 4.39 -21.78 -2.86
N PHE A 729 3.21 -21.51 -2.31
CA PHE A 729 3.04 -21.19 -0.89
C PHE A 729 3.14 -22.46 -0.03
N PHE A 730 4.11 -22.56 0.88
CA PHE A 730 4.21 -23.70 1.79
C PHE A 730 3.79 -23.32 3.20
N TYR A 731 2.76 -23.96 3.74
CA TYR A 731 2.36 -23.79 5.14
C TYR A 731 2.28 -25.14 5.85
N GLN A 732 2.99 -25.22 6.97
CA GLN A 732 3.45 -26.49 7.52
C GLN A 732 2.72 -26.80 8.82
N GLU A 733 2.27 -28.05 8.96
CA GLU A 733 1.71 -28.52 10.22
C GLU A 733 2.81 -28.82 11.23
N VAL A 734 3.01 -27.90 12.16
CA VAL A 734 3.90 -28.10 13.31
C VAL A 734 3.13 -27.81 14.58
N ILE A 735 2.60 -28.86 15.21
CA ILE A 735 1.84 -28.74 16.45
C ILE A 735 2.81 -28.39 17.60
N ASP A 736 2.84 -27.10 17.94
CA ASP A 736 3.65 -26.52 19.01
C ASP A 736 2.89 -25.41 19.76
N PHE A 737 2.43 -25.73 20.97
CA PHE A 737 1.75 -24.78 21.87
C PHE A 737 2.73 -23.92 22.71
N GLY A 738 4.05 -24.04 22.50
CA GLY A 738 5.09 -23.32 23.24
C GLY A 738 5.34 -23.86 24.65
N MET A 739 6.13 -23.12 25.45
CA MET A 739 6.30 -23.40 26.88
C MET A 739 4.97 -23.15 27.62
N LEU A 740 4.20 -24.21 27.85
CA LEU A 740 3.27 -24.23 28.99
C LEU A 740 4.12 -24.20 30.27
N LEU A 741 4.14 -23.07 30.96
CA LEU A 741 4.36 -23.06 32.40
C LEU A 741 3.18 -23.80 33.03
N CYS A 742 3.24 -25.12 33.03
CA CYS A 742 2.40 -25.93 33.90
C CYS A 742 3.06 -25.86 35.29
N PRO A 743 2.42 -25.27 36.32
CA PRO A 743 2.95 -25.38 37.67
C PRO A 743 2.76 -26.82 38.12
N ILE A 744 3.77 -27.67 37.90
CA ILE A 744 3.89 -28.90 38.68
C ILE A 744 4.30 -28.44 40.07
N VAL A 745 3.32 -28.31 40.96
CA VAL A 745 3.59 -28.22 42.40
C VAL A 745 4.22 -29.55 42.79
N ASN A 746 5.54 -29.58 42.92
CA ASN A 746 6.21 -30.69 43.57
C ASN A 746 5.89 -30.59 45.07
N LEU A 747 4.98 -31.44 45.55
CA LEU A 747 4.47 -31.47 46.93
C LEU A 747 5.55 -31.77 47.99
N THR A 748 6.84 -31.80 47.65
CA THR A 748 7.92 -32.18 48.57
C THR A 748 9.15 -31.26 48.61
N ASN A 749 9.35 -30.32 47.67
CA ASN A 749 10.48 -29.37 47.80
C ASN A 749 10.37 -28.08 46.93
N PRO A 750 10.20 -26.88 47.52
CA PRO A 750 9.84 -25.66 46.79
C PRO A 750 11.00 -24.75 46.31
N THR A 751 12.26 -25.19 46.25
CA THR A 751 13.40 -24.27 45.98
C THR A 751 14.37 -24.69 44.87
N MET A 752 14.02 -25.61 43.96
CA MET A 752 14.90 -25.96 42.84
C MET A 752 14.15 -25.96 41.50
N VAL A 753 14.30 -24.88 40.73
CA VAL A 753 13.97 -24.84 39.31
C VAL A 753 15.25 -25.19 38.56
N LEU A 754 15.38 -26.45 38.14
CA LEU A 754 16.43 -26.85 37.21
C LEU A 754 15.98 -26.42 35.81
N LEU A 755 16.52 -25.30 35.31
CA LEU A 755 16.38 -24.89 33.91
C LEU A 755 17.31 -25.79 33.08
N GLN A 756 16.76 -26.87 32.53
CA GLN A 756 17.40 -27.62 31.47
C GLN A 756 16.68 -27.30 30.15
N VAL A 757 17.31 -26.44 29.36
CA VAL A 757 16.96 -26.12 27.98
C VAL A 757 17.38 -27.31 27.12
N VAL A 758 16.42 -28.00 26.49
CA VAL A 758 16.40 -28.50 25.09
C VAL A 758 14.95 -28.95 24.82
N LYS A 759 14.27 -28.40 23.81
CA LYS A 759 13.12 -29.07 23.18
C LYS A 759 13.43 -29.20 21.68
N PRO A 760 13.56 -30.40 21.13
CA PRO A 760 14.16 -30.60 19.81
C PRO A 760 13.13 -30.68 18.66
N SER A 761 12.08 -29.86 18.66
CA SER A 761 11.15 -29.75 17.50
C SER A 761 10.19 -28.56 17.66
N ALA A 762 10.74 -27.35 17.63
CA ALA A 762 10.01 -26.10 17.79
C ALA A 762 9.50 -25.57 16.43
N LYS A 763 8.33 -24.93 16.41
CA LYS A 763 7.77 -24.29 15.19
C LYS A 763 8.73 -23.33 14.47
N LYS A 764 9.67 -22.72 15.20
CA LYS A 764 10.70 -21.81 14.66
C LYS A 764 11.74 -22.47 13.75
N GLU A 765 11.86 -23.79 13.76
CA GLU A 765 12.79 -24.50 12.86
C GLU A 765 12.32 -24.43 11.39
N TYR A 766 11.00 -24.26 11.18
CA TYR A 766 10.34 -24.39 9.89
C TYR A 766 10.03 -23.04 9.20
N ILE A 767 10.17 -21.91 9.93
CA ILE A 767 9.84 -20.58 9.40
C ILE A 767 10.90 -20.05 8.42
N SER A 768 12.05 -20.71 8.29
CA SER A 768 13.13 -20.23 7.42
C SER A 768 13.01 -20.68 5.96
N PHE A 769 11.93 -21.39 5.59
CA PHE A 769 11.68 -21.86 4.22
C PHE A 769 10.17 -22.09 3.94
N GLY A 770 9.31 -21.57 4.81
CA GLY A 770 7.85 -21.66 4.67
C GLY A 770 7.14 -20.96 5.82
N THR A 771 5.82 -21.02 5.80
CA THR A 771 4.93 -20.55 6.86
C THR A 771 4.53 -21.75 7.74
N VAL A 772 4.05 -21.52 8.96
CA VAL A 772 3.64 -22.57 9.89
C VAL A 772 2.21 -22.35 10.37
N LEU A 773 1.45 -23.44 10.50
CA LEU A 773 0.13 -23.45 11.14
C LEU A 773 0.26 -23.14 12.64
N GLU A 774 -0.27 -22.01 13.08
CA GLU A 774 -0.10 -21.52 14.46
C GLU A 774 -1.18 -22.09 15.40
N PHE A 775 -0.99 -23.33 15.86
CA PHE A 775 -1.95 -24.03 16.74
C PHE A 775 -2.24 -23.30 18.06
N LYS A 776 -1.27 -22.55 18.59
CA LYS A 776 -1.48 -21.76 19.82
C LYS A 776 -2.53 -20.67 19.62
N TYR A 777 -2.68 -20.15 18.40
CA TYR A 777 -3.68 -19.13 18.07
C TYR A 777 -5.08 -19.61 18.45
N GLY A 778 -5.54 -20.73 17.89
CA GLY A 778 -6.88 -21.26 18.13
C GLY A 778 -7.12 -21.63 19.59
N ALA A 779 -6.10 -22.17 20.27
CA ALA A 779 -6.20 -22.50 21.69
C ALA A 779 -6.37 -21.25 22.58
N GLU A 780 -5.56 -20.21 22.40
CA GLU A 780 -5.63 -19.00 23.22
C GLU A 780 -6.90 -18.18 22.91
N VAL A 781 -7.31 -18.11 21.64
CA VAL A 781 -8.58 -17.50 21.24
C VAL A 781 -9.76 -18.26 21.85
N GLY A 782 -9.79 -19.58 21.71
CA GLY A 782 -10.84 -20.42 22.29
C GLY A 782 -10.92 -20.29 23.82
N ASN A 783 -9.78 -20.25 24.48
CA ASN A 783 -9.68 -20.04 25.93
C ASN A 783 -10.28 -18.69 26.35
N ALA A 784 -9.95 -17.60 25.65
CA ALA A 784 -10.45 -16.27 25.97
C ALA A 784 -11.96 -16.13 25.70
N PHE A 785 -12.44 -16.58 24.55
CA PHE A 785 -13.86 -16.47 24.18
C PHE A 785 -14.78 -17.37 25.02
N ARG A 786 -14.24 -18.40 25.68
CA ARG A 786 -14.96 -19.17 26.72
C ARG A 786 -15.02 -18.47 28.08
N GLY A 787 -14.37 -17.31 28.21
CA GLY A 787 -14.35 -16.52 29.44
C GLY A 787 -13.26 -16.95 30.44
N ASN A 788 -12.36 -17.85 30.07
CA ASN A 788 -11.26 -18.26 30.94
C ASN A 788 -10.14 -17.21 30.99
N ASN A 789 -10.08 -16.30 30.01
CA ASN A 789 -9.15 -15.18 29.98
C ASN A 789 -9.86 -13.90 29.48
N PRO A 790 -9.78 -12.77 30.19
CA PRO A 790 -10.39 -11.52 29.76
C PRO A 790 -9.99 -11.08 28.35
N LEU A 791 -10.98 -10.69 27.53
CA LEU A 791 -10.73 -10.23 26.16
C LEU A 791 -9.79 -9.01 26.09
N LYS A 792 -9.73 -8.17 27.13
CA LYS A 792 -8.83 -7.00 27.16
C LYS A 792 -7.36 -7.32 26.88
N TYR A 793 -6.92 -8.54 27.19
CA TYR A 793 -5.53 -8.91 27.00
C TYR A 793 -5.16 -9.05 25.53
N PHE A 794 -6.13 -9.12 24.61
CA PHE A 794 -5.87 -9.07 23.17
C PHE A 794 -5.33 -7.73 22.67
N LYS A 795 -5.19 -6.72 23.54
CA LYS A 795 -4.56 -5.43 23.21
C LYS A 795 -3.16 -5.58 22.59
N ASN A 796 -2.41 -6.60 22.99
CA ASN A 796 -1.09 -6.95 22.45
C ASN A 796 -1.10 -8.34 21.80
N TRP A 797 -2.19 -8.69 21.11
CA TRP A 797 -2.33 -9.99 20.46
C TRP A 797 -1.32 -10.18 19.32
N GLY A 798 -0.51 -11.23 19.39
CA GLY A 798 0.56 -11.48 18.43
C GLY A 798 1.79 -12.16 19.07
N PRO A 799 3.02 -11.85 18.64
CA PRO A 799 4.24 -12.45 19.17
C PRO A 799 4.42 -12.35 20.68
N GLU A 800 3.85 -11.33 21.33
CA GLU A 800 3.91 -11.15 22.79
C GLU A 800 3.17 -12.26 23.55
N TRP A 801 2.25 -12.96 22.88
CA TRP A 801 1.57 -14.16 23.39
C TRP A 801 2.37 -15.45 23.14
N GLY A 802 3.60 -15.34 22.62
CA GLY A 802 4.41 -16.50 22.21
C GLY A 802 3.93 -17.14 20.90
N LEU A 803 3.17 -16.39 20.10
CA LEU A 803 2.86 -16.74 18.72
C LEU A 803 4.09 -16.44 17.83
N LEU A 804 4.11 -16.98 16.62
CA LEU A 804 5.05 -16.58 15.57
C LEU A 804 4.80 -15.14 15.12
N ASP A 805 5.73 -14.59 14.34
CA ASP A 805 5.45 -13.37 13.58
C ASP A 805 4.26 -13.61 12.64
N GLY A 806 3.44 -12.58 12.41
CA GLY A 806 2.29 -12.67 11.52
C GLY A 806 2.65 -13.05 10.08
N THR A 807 3.85 -12.72 9.59
CA THR A 807 4.31 -13.14 8.26
C THR A 807 4.66 -14.63 8.18
N ASP A 808 4.89 -15.26 9.32
CA ASP A 808 5.31 -16.66 9.43
C ASP A 808 4.17 -17.60 9.87
N ALA A 809 2.97 -17.06 10.09
CA ALA A 809 1.83 -17.78 10.64
C ALA A 809 0.65 -17.90 9.66
N VAL A 810 0.10 -19.11 9.58
CA VAL A 810 -1.29 -19.34 9.17
C VAL A 810 -2.12 -19.52 10.44
N ALA A 811 -3.03 -18.57 10.69
CA ALA A 811 -3.92 -18.54 11.85
C ALA A 811 -5.28 -19.18 11.51
N PHE A 812 -5.81 -19.94 12.47
CA PHE A 812 -7.11 -20.61 12.39
C PHE A 812 -7.70 -20.75 13.79
N VAL A 813 -9.04 -20.80 13.88
CA VAL A 813 -9.75 -21.03 15.17
C VAL A 813 -9.78 -22.52 15.50
N ASN A 814 -10.11 -23.34 14.50
CA ASN A 814 -10.09 -24.81 14.54
C ASN A 814 -9.61 -25.34 13.19
N ASN A 815 -9.19 -26.60 13.17
CA ASN A 815 -8.90 -27.37 11.96
C ASN A 815 -9.67 -28.70 12.02
N HIS A 816 -9.42 -29.57 11.04
CA HIS A 816 -10.17 -30.82 10.89
C HIS A 816 -9.81 -31.85 11.99
N ASP A 817 -8.58 -31.81 12.52
CA ASP A 817 -8.18 -32.67 13.64
C ASP A 817 -8.80 -32.21 14.96
N ASN A 818 -8.54 -30.95 15.34
CA ASN A 818 -8.82 -30.48 16.69
C ASN A 818 -10.30 -30.20 16.93
N GLU A 819 -11.12 -30.04 15.87
CA GLU A 819 -12.57 -29.97 16.01
C GLU A 819 -13.21 -31.27 16.49
N ARG A 820 -12.49 -32.40 16.33
CA ARG A 820 -12.86 -33.76 16.79
C ARG A 820 -12.22 -34.12 18.13
N SER A 821 -11.40 -33.24 18.71
CA SER A 821 -10.80 -33.51 20.01
C SER A 821 -11.81 -33.31 21.16
N ASP A 822 -11.66 -34.08 22.25
CA ASP A 822 -12.41 -33.86 23.51
C ASP A 822 -11.96 -32.59 24.26
N SER A 823 -11.25 -31.67 23.59
CA SER A 823 -10.75 -30.44 24.19
C SER A 823 -11.87 -29.42 24.39
N ASP A 824 -12.12 -29.08 25.64
CA ASP A 824 -13.04 -28.00 26.01
C ASP A 824 -12.54 -26.60 25.65
N ILE A 825 -11.33 -26.44 25.08
CA ILE A 825 -10.77 -25.13 24.75
C ILE A 825 -11.04 -24.75 23.29
N ILE A 826 -11.01 -25.72 22.37
CA ILE A 826 -11.21 -25.46 20.94
C ILE A 826 -12.68 -25.07 20.69
N LEU A 827 -12.89 -24.06 19.85
CA LEU A 827 -14.22 -23.61 19.44
C LEU A 827 -14.54 -24.17 18.06
N THR A 828 -15.73 -24.74 17.91
CA THR A 828 -16.20 -25.32 16.64
C THR A 828 -17.62 -24.85 16.33
N TYR A 829 -18.17 -25.25 15.18
CA TYR A 829 -19.57 -24.96 14.83
C TYR A 829 -20.58 -25.46 15.89
N LYS A 830 -20.22 -26.44 16.73
CA LYS A 830 -21.04 -26.95 17.84
C LYS A 830 -21.24 -25.91 18.96
N GLN A 831 -20.44 -24.84 19.00
CA GLN A 831 -20.64 -23.67 19.86
C GLN A 831 -20.78 -22.38 19.02
N PRO A 832 -21.88 -22.24 18.25
CA PRO A 832 -21.93 -21.34 17.10
C PRO A 832 -21.73 -19.86 17.46
N LYS A 833 -22.25 -19.40 18.61
CA LYS A 833 -22.08 -18.01 19.06
C LYS A 833 -20.61 -17.68 19.33
N LEU A 834 -19.94 -18.49 20.14
CA LEU A 834 -18.53 -18.27 20.50
C LEU A 834 -17.62 -18.46 19.29
N TYR A 835 -17.91 -19.46 18.45
CA TYR A 835 -17.16 -19.72 17.22
C TYR A 835 -17.21 -18.53 16.25
N LYS A 836 -18.40 -17.99 15.96
CA LYS A 836 -18.56 -16.81 15.11
C LYS A 836 -17.78 -15.61 15.65
N MET A 837 -17.78 -15.39 16.96
CA MET A 837 -17.02 -14.30 17.58
C MET A 837 -15.50 -14.50 17.45
N ALA A 838 -15.00 -15.72 17.68
CA ALA A 838 -13.59 -16.05 17.49
C ALA A 838 -13.13 -15.86 16.03
N VAL A 839 -13.93 -16.33 15.06
CA VAL A 839 -13.65 -16.15 13.63
C VAL A 839 -13.72 -14.66 13.25
N ALA A 840 -14.68 -13.90 13.76
CA ALA A 840 -14.77 -12.47 13.53
C ALA A 840 -13.54 -11.72 14.08
N PHE A 841 -13.03 -12.09 15.27
CA PHE A 841 -11.78 -11.53 15.79
C PHE A 841 -10.59 -11.85 14.89
N MET A 842 -10.46 -13.11 14.45
CA MET A 842 -9.40 -13.54 13.54
C MET A 842 -9.42 -12.75 12.22
N LEU A 843 -10.59 -12.56 11.62
CA LEU A 843 -10.74 -11.84 10.36
C LEU A 843 -10.54 -10.32 10.53
N ALA A 844 -10.91 -9.76 11.68
CA ALA A 844 -10.74 -8.34 11.98
C ALA A 844 -9.32 -7.96 12.42
N HIS A 845 -8.53 -8.87 13.01
CA HIS A 845 -7.16 -8.59 13.46
C HIS A 845 -6.14 -8.75 12.30
N PRO A 846 -5.11 -7.89 12.17
CA PRO A 846 -4.16 -7.96 11.04
C PRO A 846 -3.21 -9.17 11.06
N TYR A 847 -3.16 -9.93 12.16
CA TYR A 847 -2.22 -11.04 12.34
C TYR A 847 -2.48 -12.19 11.36
N GLY A 848 -1.41 -12.70 10.73
CA GLY A 848 -1.40 -13.97 10.01
C GLY A 848 -2.11 -13.98 8.65
N THR A 849 -1.77 -14.98 7.85
CA THR A 849 -2.68 -15.49 6.81
C THR A 849 -3.80 -16.26 7.52
N THR A 850 -5.06 -16.04 7.15
CA THR A 850 -6.20 -16.69 7.82
C THR A 850 -6.66 -17.92 7.06
N ASN A 851 -6.87 -19.02 7.76
CA ASN A 851 -7.48 -20.25 7.25
C ASN A 851 -8.65 -20.62 8.15
N MET A 852 -9.78 -21.01 7.55
CA MET A 852 -10.96 -21.43 8.28
C MET A 852 -11.50 -22.73 7.71
N ILE A 853 -11.97 -23.61 8.58
CA ILE A 853 -12.58 -24.86 8.14
C ILE A 853 -14.03 -24.66 7.68
N SER A 854 -14.44 -25.51 6.74
CA SER A 854 -15.82 -25.74 6.36
C SER A 854 -16.11 -27.22 6.51
N SER A 855 -16.84 -27.58 7.57
CA SER A 855 -16.99 -28.94 8.07
C SER A 855 -18.27 -29.62 7.57
N TYR A 856 -18.40 -30.90 7.91
CA TYR A 856 -19.64 -31.66 7.88
C TYR A 856 -20.08 -32.04 9.30
N GLU A 857 -21.35 -32.38 9.47
CA GLU A 857 -21.91 -32.78 10.75
C GLU A 857 -21.41 -34.17 11.15
N PHE A 858 -20.90 -34.30 12.37
CA PHE A 858 -20.42 -35.58 12.91
C PHE A 858 -20.77 -35.73 14.39
N SER A 859 -21.12 -36.95 14.78
CA SER A 859 -21.35 -37.34 16.18
C SER A 859 -20.25 -38.23 16.76
N ASP A 860 -19.42 -38.80 15.89
CA ASP A 860 -18.30 -39.68 16.23
C ASP A 860 -17.00 -39.15 15.60
N ASN A 861 -15.87 -39.31 16.31
CA ASN A 861 -14.60 -38.69 15.92
C ASN A 861 -13.97 -39.36 14.68
N ASP A 862 -14.30 -40.62 14.41
CA ASP A 862 -13.81 -41.37 13.26
C ASP A 862 -14.74 -41.26 12.05
N GLN A 863 -15.95 -40.71 12.23
CA GLN A 863 -16.97 -40.59 11.19
C GLN A 863 -16.47 -39.82 9.96
N GLY A 864 -16.58 -40.44 8.79
CA GLY A 864 -16.32 -39.80 7.50
C GLY A 864 -17.42 -38.85 7.01
N PRO A 865 -17.25 -38.25 5.82
CA PRO A 865 -18.21 -37.30 5.26
C PRO A 865 -19.55 -37.96 4.91
N PRO A 866 -20.62 -37.18 4.69
CA PRO A 866 -21.88 -37.67 4.15
C PRO A 866 -21.65 -38.53 2.91
N SER A 867 -22.05 -39.80 2.96
CA SER A 867 -21.75 -40.79 1.92
C SER A 867 -22.96 -41.68 1.62
N ASP A 868 -23.04 -42.22 0.40
CA ASP A 868 -24.02 -43.24 0.02
C ASP A 868 -23.63 -44.63 0.56
N GLU A 869 -24.48 -45.65 0.32
CA GLU A 869 -24.23 -47.03 0.77
C GLU A 869 -22.96 -47.65 0.17
N ALA A 870 -22.46 -47.12 -0.96
CA ALA A 870 -21.22 -47.57 -1.59
C ALA A 870 -19.99 -46.78 -1.07
N GLY A 871 -20.19 -45.82 -0.16
CA GLY A 871 -19.13 -44.99 0.41
C GLY A 871 -18.70 -43.82 -0.49
N ASN A 872 -19.47 -43.49 -1.54
CA ASN A 872 -19.23 -42.30 -2.36
C ASN A 872 -19.75 -41.05 -1.66
N ILE A 873 -19.03 -39.94 -1.79
CA ILE A 873 -19.38 -38.69 -1.12
C ILE A 873 -20.66 -38.09 -1.73
N ILE A 874 -21.62 -37.76 -0.86
CA ILE A 874 -22.82 -37.01 -1.19
C ILE A 874 -22.47 -35.52 -1.13
N GLY A 875 -22.42 -34.86 -2.29
CA GLY A 875 -22.07 -33.44 -2.40
C GLY A 875 -23.02 -32.52 -1.62
N ALA A 876 -22.53 -31.33 -1.28
CA ALA A 876 -23.32 -30.32 -0.58
C ALA A 876 -24.47 -29.82 -1.46
N SER A 877 -25.69 -29.79 -0.92
CA SER A 877 -26.82 -29.12 -1.56
C SER A 877 -26.95 -27.70 -1.02
N ILE A 878 -27.21 -26.71 -1.89
CA ILE A 878 -27.44 -25.33 -1.47
C ILE A 878 -28.95 -25.10 -1.32
N LYS A 879 -29.37 -24.68 -0.13
CA LYS A 879 -30.77 -24.34 0.19
C LYS A 879 -31.11 -22.92 -0.27
N ASP A 880 -32.41 -22.61 -0.34
CA ASP A 880 -32.91 -21.28 -0.77
C ASP A 880 -32.41 -20.12 0.10
N ASP A 881 -32.06 -20.39 1.36
CA ASP A 881 -31.50 -19.41 2.29
C ASP A 881 -29.96 -19.24 2.18
N GLY A 882 -29.34 -19.96 1.23
CA GLY A 882 -27.90 -19.94 0.97
C GLY A 882 -27.07 -20.87 1.86
N THR A 883 -27.69 -21.55 2.83
CA THR A 883 -27.04 -22.55 3.69
C THR A 883 -26.92 -23.91 3.01
N CYS A 884 -26.11 -24.81 3.57
CA CYS A 884 -25.92 -26.14 3.03
C CYS A 884 -26.90 -27.17 3.60
N GLY A 885 -27.21 -28.19 2.80
CA GLY A 885 -27.91 -29.42 3.16
C GLY A 885 -26.99 -30.64 3.09
N ASN A 886 -27.59 -31.84 3.09
CA ASN A 886 -26.89 -33.13 3.03
C ASN A 886 -25.87 -33.39 4.15
N GLY A 887 -26.04 -32.77 5.33
CA GLY A 887 -25.13 -32.94 6.46
C GLY A 887 -23.86 -32.08 6.40
N TRP A 888 -23.80 -31.10 5.50
CA TRP A 888 -22.69 -30.14 5.42
C TRP A 888 -22.97 -28.88 6.26
N VAL A 889 -22.01 -28.46 7.08
CA VAL A 889 -22.15 -27.31 7.99
C VAL A 889 -21.96 -25.99 7.24
N CYS A 890 -20.96 -25.93 6.37
CA CYS A 890 -20.63 -24.78 5.54
C CYS A 890 -20.47 -23.47 6.31
N GLU A 891 -19.57 -23.43 7.28
CA GLU A 891 -19.26 -22.23 8.08
C GLU A 891 -18.92 -21.04 7.19
N HIS A 892 -18.24 -21.26 6.07
CA HIS A 892 -17.91 -20.22 5.09
C HIS A 892 -19.14 -19.53 4.46
N ARG A 893 -20.32 -20.18 4.49
CA ARG A 893 -21.59 -19.60 4.02
C ARG A 893 -22.36 -18.86 5.12
N TRP A 894 -21.92 -18.91 6.37
CA TRP A 894 -22.57 -18.17 7.43
C TRP A 894 -22.37 -16.67 7.21
N ARG A 895 -23.45 -15.89 7.28
CA ARG A 895 -23.44 -14.44 7.03
C ARG A 895 -22.33 -13.72 7.77
N GLN A 896 -22.24 -13.99 9.07
CA GLN A 896 -21.24 -13.40 9.96
C GLN A 896 -19.82 -13.67 9.48
N ILE A 897 -19.57 -14.82 8.85
CA ILE A 897 -18.24 -15.23 8.41
C ILE A 897 -17.91 -14.64 7.04
N PHE A 898 -18.73 -14.84 6.01
CA PHE A 898 -18.40 -14.29 4.67
C PHE A 898 -18.39 -12.76 4.66
N ASN A 899 -19.23 -12.12 5.47
CA ASN A 899 -19.18 -10.67 5.61
C ASN A 899 -17.91 -10.21 6.34
N MET A 900 -17.39 -11.00 7.29
CA MET A 900 -16.11 -10.69 7.94
C MET A 900 -14.90 -10.96 7.04
N VAL A 901 -15.01 -11.86 6.05
CA VAL A 901 -14.03 -11.93 4.95
C VAL A 901 -14.09 -10.64 4.12
N GLY A 902 -15.29 -10.15 3.81
CA GLY A 902 -15.52 -8.83 3.22
C GLY A 902 -14.92 -7.68 4.05
N PHE A 903 -15.08 -7.72 5.37
CA PHE A 903 -14.44 -6.78 6.30
C PHE A 903 -12.92 -6.82 6.17
N ARG A 904 -12.30 -8.01 6.24
CA ARG A 904 -10.85 -8.18 6.11
C ARG A 904 -10.33 -7.60 4.79
N ASN A 905 -11.05 -7.84 3.69
CA ASN A 905 -10.76 -7.28 2.38
C ASN A 905 -10.87 -5.74 2.37
N ALA A 906 -11.90 -5.16 3.01
CA ALA A 906 -12.09 -3.73 3.07
C ALA A 906 -11.00 -3.02 3.89
N VAL A 907 -10.46 -3.67 4.92
CA VAL A 907 -9.47 -3.08 5.84
C VAL A 907 -8.02 -3.47 5.54
N ALA A 908 -7.76 -4.12 4.41
CA ALA A 908 -6.42 -4.55 4.01
C ALA A 908 -5.41 -3.38 4.04
N GLY A 909 -4.20 -3.67 4.51
CA GLY A 909 -3.09 -2.70 4.65
C GLY A 909 -3.16 -1.80 5.88
N THR A 910 -4.12 -1.98 6.78
CA THR A 910 -4.26 -1.14 8.00
C THR A 910 -3.81 -1.87 9.28
N GLY A 911 -3.29 -1.12 10.26
CA GLY A 911 -3.06 -1.62 11.62
C GLY A 911 -4.30 -1.50 12.53
N VAL A 912 -4.20 -2.03 13.75
CA VAL A 912 -5.20 -1.81 14.81
C VAL A 912 -5.10 -0.36 15.31
N THR A 913 -6.23 0.31 15.41
CA THR A 913 -6.36 1.69 15.93
C THR A 913 -7.47 1.76 16.97
N ASN A 914 -7.54 2.84 17.76
CA ASN A 914 -8.63 3.11 18.70
C ASN A 914 -9.03 1.93 19.60
N TRP A 915 -8.05 1.19 20.12
CA TRP A 915 -8.33 0.12 21.07
C TRP A 915 -9.09 0.67 22.29
N TRP A 916 -10.20 0.03 22.62
CA TRP A 916 -10.99 0.26 23.82
C TRP A 916 -11.28 -1.08 24.49
N ASP A 917 -11.27 -1.08 25.82
CA ASP A 917 -11.74 -2.20 26.62
C ASP A 917 -12.37 -1.69 27.92
N ASN A 918 -13.21 -2.52 28.54
CA ASN A 918 -13.85 -2.21 29.82
C ASN A 918 -13.10 -2.80 31.03
N ASP A 919 -11.81 -3.07 30.90
CA ASP A 919 -11.04 -3.84 31.87
C ASP A 919 -11.52 -5.29 32.11
N GLY A 920 -12.37 -5.83 31.21
CA GLY A 920 -12.90 -7.19 31.26
C GLY A 920 -13.12 -7.80 29.88
N ASN A 921 -14.35 -8.27 29.61
CA ASN A 921 -14.72 -9.01 28.41
C ASN A 921 -15.47 -8.18 27.35
N GLN A 922 -15.36 -6.85 27.42
CA GLN A 922 -15.81 -5.97 26.35
C GLN A 922 -14.60 -5.29 25.74
N ILE A 923 -14.44 -5.44 24.42
CA ILE A 923 -13.36 -4.83 23.66
C ILE A 923 -13.89 -4.22 22.37
N ALA A 924 -13.22 -3.21 21.86
CA ALA A 924 -13.47 -2.64 20.54
C ALA A 924 -12.19 -2.09 19.95
N PHE A 925 -12.09 -2.11 18.62
CA PHE A 925 -10.97 -1.49 17.93
C PHE A 925 -11.31 -1.14 16.48
N GLY A 926 -10.59 -0.15 15.97
CA GLY A 926 -10.58 0.24 14.56
C GLY A 926 -9.50 -0.50 13.76
N ARG A 927 -9.66 -0.47 12.45
CA ARG A 927 -8.67 -0.88 11.46
C ARG A 927 -8.41 0.29 10.52
N GLY A 928 -7.43 1.12 10.91
CA GLY A 928 -7.18 2.43 10.29
C GLY A 928 -8.43 3.30 10.31
N ASN A 929 -8.78 3.85 9.15
CA ASN A 929 -10.03 4.59 8.89
C ASN A 929 -11.02 3.78 8.02
N LYS A 930 -10.86 2.45 7.95
CA LYS A 930 -11.60 1.58 7.01
C LYS A 930 -12.61 0.66 7.66
N GLY A 931 -12.41 0.28 8.91
CA GLY A 931 -13.35 -0.60 9.64
C GLY A 931 -13.28 -0.42 11.15
N PHE A 932 -14.33 -0.86 11.82
CA PHE A 932 -14.45 -0.85 13.28
C PHE A 932 -15.23 -2.08 13.74
N ILE A 933 -14.83 -2.65 14.88
CA ILE A 933 -15.46 -3.85 15.46
C ILE A 933 -15.51 -3.74 16.98
N ALA A 934 -16.56 -4.30 17.59
CA ALA A 934 -16.67 -4.44 19.04
C ALA A 934 -17.24 -5.82 19.44
N PHE A 935 -16.82 -6.31 20.60
CA PHE A 935 -17.15 -7.63 21.16
C PHE A 935 -17.60 -7.51 22.61
N THR A 936 -18.54 -8.36 23.02
CA THR A 936 -18.94 -8.55 24.43
C THR A 936 -19.22 -10.02 24.72
N LEU A 937 -18.58 -10.56 25.77
CA LEU A 937 -18.98 -11.86 26.36
C LEU A 937 -19.94 -11.68 27.53
N ASP A 938 -19.82 -10.57 28.26
CA ASP A 938 -20.66 -10.24 29.41
C ASP A 938 -21.08 -8.77 29.44
N GLY A 939 -22.25 -8.53 30.03
CA GLY A 939 -22.86 -7.21 30.11
C GLY A 939 -23.30 -6.66 28.75
N ASP A 940 -23.68 -5.39 28.74
CA ASP A 940 -24.04 -4.67 27.51
C ASP A 940 -23.01 -3.56 27.25
N ILE A 941 -22.63 -3.38 25.99
CA ILE A 941 -21.92 -2.18 25.53
C ILE A 941 -22.97 -1.14 25.18
N LYS A 942 -22.92 0.01 25.86
CA LYS A 942 -23.66 1.24 25.54
C LYS A 942 -22.70 2.42 25.63
N GLN A 943 -21.83 2.55 24.65
CA GLN A 943 -20.70 3.49 24.69
C GLN A 943 -20.60 4.30 23.39
N SER A 944 -20.16 5.55 23.49
CA SER A 944 -19.75 6.34 22.33
C SER A 944 -18.25 6.15 22.12
N LEU A 945 -17.87 5.40 21.09
CA LEU A 945 -16.49 4.98 20.86
C LEU A 945 -15.91 5.66 19.62
N PRO A 946 -14.63 6.08 19.65
CA PRO A 946 -13.95 6.58 18.46
C PRO A 946 -13.71 5.45 17.47
N THR A 947 -14.18 5.62 16.24
CA THR A 947 -14.06 4.59 15.19
C THR A 947 -12.96 4.90 14.18
N SER A 948 -12.61 6.19 14.01
CA SER A 948 -11.82 6.72 12.88
C SER A 948 -12.46 6.50 11.51
N LEU A 949 -13.70 6.03 11.44
CA LEU A 949 -14.46 5.98 10.20
C LEU A 949 -14.95 7.38 9.81
N PRO A 950 -15.10 7.68 8.51
CA PRO A 950 -15.83 8.85 8.04
C PRO A 950 -17.26 8.89 8.58
N ALA A 951 -17.82 10.09 8.71
CA ALA A 951 -19.21 10.27 9.12
C ALA A 951 -20.18 9.60 8.13
N GLY A 952 -21.25 9.00 8.65
CA GLY A 952 -22.30 8.36 7.85
C GLY A 952 -22.97 7.18 8.54
N ILE A 953 -23.86 6.51 7.80
CA ILE A 953 -24.61 5.35 8.29
C ILE A 953 -23.96 4.08 7.74
N TYR A 954 -23.58 3.18 8.63
CA TYR A 954 -22.94 1.93 8.30
C TYR A 954 -23.84 0.75 8.65
N CYS A 955 -23.90 -0.25 7.78
CA CYS A 955 -24.59 -1.49 8.07
C CYS A 955 -23.71 -2.40 8.90
N ASP A 956 -24.25 -2.91 10.01
CA ASP A 956 -23.59 -3.96 10.79
C ASP A 956 -23.60 -5.26 10.00
N VAL A 957 -22.40 -5.68 9.61
CA VAL A 957 -22.22 -6.83 8.72
C VAL A 957 -22.33 -8.18 9.45
N ILE A 958 -22.52 -8.17 10.78
CA ILE A 958 -22.82 -9.37 11.58
C ILE A 958 -24.33 -9.64 11.54
N SER A 959 -25.15 -8.67 11.96
CA SER A 959 -26.60 -8.82 12.01
C SER A 959 -27.27 -8.76 10.63
N GLY A 960 -26.62 -8.15 9.63
CA GLY A 960 -27.16 -8.06 8.27
C GLY A 960 -26.11 -7.74 7.21
N SER A 961 -26.54 -7.08 6.13
CA SER A 961 -25.71 -6.62 5.01
C SER A 961 -26.25 -5.31 4.44
N LEU A 962 -25.46 -4.63 3.62
CA LEU A 962 -25.94 -3.56 2.75
C LEU A 962 -26.63 -4.18 1.52
N VAL A 963 -27.92 -3.89 1.34
CA VAL A 963 -28.76 -4.38 0.23
C VAL A 963 -29.56 -3.20 -0.31
N ASP A 964 -29.38 -2.89 -1.60
CA ASP A 964 -30.11 -1.83 -2.31
C ASP A 964 -30.12 -0.47 -1.58
N GLY A 965 -28.96 -0.07 -1.04
CA GLY A 965 -28.80 1.20 -0.31
C GLY A 965 -29.40 1.21 1.10
N SER A 966 -29.76 0.05 1.65
CA SER A 966 -30.32 -0.09 2.99
C SER A 966 -29.67 -1.21 3.80
N CYS A 967 -29.71 -1.12 5.13
CA CYS A 967 -29.20 -2.17 6.00
C CYS A 967 -30.28 -3.22 6.26
N SER A 968 -30.00 -4.48 5.94
CA SER A 968 -30.91 -5.59 6.24
C SER A 968 -30.92 -5.98 7.73
N GLY A 969 -29.94 -5.50 8.49
CA GLY A 969 -29.77 -5.70 9.93
C GLY A 969 -29.65 -4.38 10.67
N LYS A 970 -28.85 -4.35 11.74
CA LYS A 970 -28.57 -3.11 12.48
C LYS A 970 -27.78 -2.12 11.63
N SER A 971 -27.91 -0.84 11.97
CA SER A 971 -27.08 0.24 11.43
C SER A 971 -26.38 0.98 12.57
N VAL A 972 -25.17 1.47 12.30
CA VAL A 972 -24.39 2.30 13.21
C VAL A 972 -24.17 3.66 12.55
N VAL A 973 -24.49 4.72 13.28
CA VAL A 973 -24.23 6.10 12.82
C VAL A 973 -22.89 6.56 13.38
N VAL A 974 -21.99 6.95 12.47
CA VAL A 974 -20.73 7.62 12.80
C VAL A 974 -20.94 9.13 12.60
N ASP A 975 -20.68 9.91 13.64
CA ASP A 975 -20.81 11.37 13.62
C ASP A 975 -19.61 12.06 12.95
N ASP A 976 -19.69 13.39 12.76
CA ASP A 976 -18.65 14.21 12.14
C ASP A 976 -17.31 14.20 12.92
N SER A 977 -17.33 13.77 14.19
CA SER A 977 -16.11 13.60 14.99
C SER A 977 -15.49 12.21 14.84
N GLY A 978 -16.09 11.33 14.03
CA GLY A 978 -15.66 9.94 13.85
C GLY A 978 -16.04 9.02 15.00
N LYS A 979 -16.97 9.42 15.88
CA LYS A 979 -17.48 8.61 16.99
C LYS A 979 -18.79 7.93 16.62
N ALA A 980 -19.01 6.75 17.17
CA ALA A 980 -20.24 5.99 16.99
C ALA A 980 -20.83 5.57 18.34
N ALA A 981 -22.15 5.66 18.46
CA ALA A 981 -22.88 5.09 19.59
C ALA A 981 -23.04 3.57 19.39
N ILE A 982 -22.21 2.79 20.05
CA ILE A 982 -22.21 1.33 19.99
C ILE A 982 -23.18 0.78 21.03
N SER A 983 -24.17 0.03 20.57
CA SER A 983 -25.14 -0.69 21.37
C SER A 983 -25.12 -2.18 21.02
N LEU A 984 -24.54 -2.99 21.90
CA LEU A 984 -24.38 -4.44 21.72
C LEU A 984 -24.66 -5.14 23.05
N SER A 985 -25.64 -6.05 23.09
CA SER A 985 -25.95 -6.83 24.29
C SER A 985 -25.34 -8.23 24.21
N SER A 986 -24.77 -8.71 25.31
CA SER A 986 -24.34 -10.11 25.45
C SER A 986 -25.49 -11.12 25.32
N SER A 987 -26.75 -10.68 25.39
CA SER A 987 -27.94 -11.53 25.17
C SER A 987 -28.32 -11.72 23.70
N GLU A 988 -27.72 -10.97 22.77
CA GLU A 988 -27.98 -11.12 21.33
C GLU A 988 -27.45 -12.45 20.78
N ASP A 989 -27.93 -12.85 19.60
CA ASP A 989 -27.49 -14.07 18.91
C ASP A 989 -25.98 -14.07 18.64
N ASP A 990 -25.40 -12.89 18.42
CA ASP A 990 -23.99 -12.64 18.19
C ASP A 990 -23.49 -11.57 19.17
N GLY A 991 -22.42 -11.86 19.92
CA GLY A 991 -21.78 -10.91 20.83
C GLY A 991 -20.77 -9.99 20.13
N VAL A 992 -21.03 -9.63 18.87
CA VAL A 992 -20.13 -8.84 18.01
C VAL A 992 -20.90 -7.91 17.09
N VAL A 993 -20.34 -6.72 16.84
CA VAL A 993 -20.82 -5.75 15.83
C VAL A 993 -19.64 -5.31 14.99
N ALA A 994 -19.79 -5.28 13.66
CA ALA A 994 -18.71 -4.92 12.74
C ALA A 994 -19.21 -4.02 11.61
N ILE A 995 -18.49 -2.94 11.34
CA ILE A 995 -18.81 -1.96 10.28
C ILE A 995 -17.57 -1.59 9.49
N HIS A 996 -17.71 -1.35 8.19
CA HIS A 996 -16.60 -0.96 7.33
C HIS A 996 -17.04 -0.07 6.16
N VAL A 997 -16.08 0.62 5.53
CA VAL A 997 -16.33 1.60 4.46
C VAL A 997 -17.08 1.04 3.25
N LYS A 998 -16.92 -0.24 2.90
CA LYS A 998 -17.69 -0.88 1.81
C LYS A 998 -19.15 -1.25 2.17
N ALA A 999 -19.58 -1.04 3.42
CA ALA A 999 -20.93 -1.27 3.91
C ALA A 999 -21.54 0.02 4.46
N LYS A 1000 -21.13 1.16 3.90
CA LYS A 1000 -21.63 2.50 4.21
C LYS A 1000 -22.76 2.87 3.24
N ILE A 1001 -23.84 3.46 3.74
CA ILE A 1001 -24.92 4.10 2.96
C ILE A 1001 -24.49 5.50 2.52
#